data_AF-A0A964APD3-F1
#
_entry.id   AF-A0A964APD3-F1
#
_cell.length_a   1.000
_cell.length_b   1.000
_cell.length_c   1.000
_cell.angle_alpha   90.00
_cell.angle_beta   90.00
_cell.angle_gamma   90.00
#
_symmetry.space_group_name_H-M   'P 1'
#
loop_
_entity.id
_entity.type
_entity.pdbx_description
1 polymer ?
#
loop_
_entity_poly.entity_id
_entity_poly.type
_entity_poly.pdbx_seq_one_letter_code
_entity_poly.pdbx_strand_id
1 'polypeptide(L)'
;MRLALLAILALLASCNPAGVAVVDEGIVATAPTPEGRLERALGAVGAASLHGKIAVLLDKRPGKLMSDAPTKLKGVPEATEVSALFGDPALDAMWWANDEAAVAKALADREISYVLLRRDVAPSVDRGSAVASRLYHDDFREHFVLLAVDAEYLLYAPMVESRIFPPQLANVLALRLRELLKGEDPPALPNIQPPFGNRWNLIASVRAATGGREVAVGMCFRPELDNCVRELARDLEREHRRYVEWDGFPKLSERVDDLIVELHMVTERTMVLAFEEDDLWDLWEMGIDGTIIIDQELGQAAVFPGAVSYTRSYREPDKLLRAAAKQFNLSARRPWREGDNTLEKIRTSDYLHMPDGLLLPLFRGVPPVTMRQVDLPAIERSIVMAGEWYLRNLHPNDQPLRYEPGQVTYKQWPAENRYSDEYNLVRHTLATWNLVQAWHVDPRPEFLEGARSALDFTLRFRKDEGDMSFIEFDNNRKLGAVVVGLMGMIDLARATDDHQWDDLMVRFGNFTLFMQEEDGRFDPYYVPDDHPYAEEENDIVPGEAALALVMLYEYTGDEKWLAPLPKFLEFYEPWWDARVTQRNPESPWPAHTYANSTRLELVQFGPWSVMAANAYHRATGDDRFVDFGLRVARWMIETYQWQSDRTPWPDYVGGYYKMPRELPAMQAFCYAEGTAAAYQLALRARPEEAPFFERATRESVRLALQMQFDDHQIYPFTRGDEVRGGTRYALNETKVRIDYVHHALSALYQYLMAAREDPNLPEEVRLSTFRQVLEASQRRMPAPAPDGKLPQANPPEDGAPR
;
A
#
# COMPACT_ATOMS: atom_id res chain seq x y z
N MET A 1 -2.13 -8.40 -32.56
CA MET A 1 -1.17 -7.63 -33.38
C MET A 1 -0.27 -6.69 -32.55
N ARG A 2 -0.78 -5.84 -31.64
CA ARG A 2 0.08 -5.05 -30.71
C ARG A 2 0.89 -5.90 -29.71
N LEU A 3 0.32 -7.01 -29.23
CA LEU A 3 1.01 -8.00 -28.38
C LEU A 3 2.16 -8.73 -29.11
N ALA A 4 1.99 -8.99 -30.41
CA ALA A 4 3.05 -9.60 -31.23
C ALA A 4 4.20 -8.61 -31.49
N LEU A 5 3.91 -7.29 -31.56
CA LEU A 5 4.93 -6.26 -31.73
C LEU A 5 5.80 -6.07 -30.47
N LEU A 6 5.19 -6.18 -29.28
CA LEU A 6 5.88 -6.17 -27.98
C LEU A 6 6.74 -7.42 -27.76
N ALA A 7 6.26 -8.60 -28.17
CA ALA A 7 7.05 -9.84 -28.13
C ALA A 7 8.25 -9.78 -29.09
N ILE A 8 8.11 -9.12 -30.25
CA ILE A 8 9.22 -8.90 -31.20
C ILE A 8 10.25 -7.90 -30.64
N LEU A 9 9.84 -6.88 -29.87
CA LEU A 9 10.76 -5.98 -29.17
C LEU A 9 11.54 -6.69 -28.05
N ALA A 10 10.91 -7.62 -27.32
CA ALA A 10 11.58 -8.45 -26.32
C ALA A 10 12.60 -9.44 -26.95
N LEU A 11 12.28 -10.00 -28.13
CA LEU A 11 13.20 -10.85 -28.90
C LEU A 11 14.34 -10.06 -29.58
N LEU A 12 14.16 -8.78 -29.87
CA LEU A 12 15.24 -7.91 -30.38
C LEU A 12 16.22 -7.48 -29.28
N ALA A 13 15.79 -7.41 -28.01
CA ALA A 13 16.67 -7.16 -26.88
C ALA A 13 17.67 -8.32 -26.63
N SER A 14 17.28 -9.57 -26.93
CA SER A 14 18.20 -10.73 -26.85
C SER A 14 19.28 -10.77 -27.94
N CYS A 15 19.28 -9.82 -28.88
CA CYS A 15 20.26 -9.75 -29.97
C CYS A 15 21.06 -8.44 -29.98
N ASN A 16 21.07 -7.64 -28.91
CA ASN A 16 21.99 -6.50 -28.79
C ASN A 16 23.27 -6.91 -28.04
N PRO A 17 24.43 -7.05 -28.71
CA PRO A 17 25.68 -7.44 -28.06
C PRO A 17 26.20 -6.45 -27.01
N ALA A 18 25.54 -5.30 -26.84
CA ALA A 18 25.91 -4.24 -25.89
C ALA A 18 25.18 -4.31 -24.52
N GLY A 19 24.16 -5.17 -24.34
CA GLY A 19 23.43 -5.25 -23.06
C GLY A 19 22.71 -3.96 -22.66
N VAL A 20 22.30 -3.15 -23.64
CA VAL A 20 21.59 -1.87 -23.45
C VAL A 20 20.38 -1.83 -24.38
N ALA A 21 19.21 -1.45 -23.85
CA ALA A 21 18.00 -1.20 -24.61
C ALA A 21 17.49 0.22 -24.31
N VAL A 22 17.06 0.93 -25.35
CA VAL A 22 16.33 2.19 -25.20
C VAL A 22 14.85 1.86 -25.32
N VAL A 23 14.11 2.15 -24.27
CA VAL A 23 12.67 1.94 -24.13
C VAL A 23 11.98 3.29 -23.91
N ASP A 24 10.63 3.30 -23.92
CA ASP A 24 9.87 4.53 -23.73
C ASP A 24 10.15 5.18 -22.37
N GLU A 25 10.46 4.38 -21.34
CA GLU A 25 10.80 4.87 -20.00
C GLU A 25 12.26 5.36 -19.84
N GLY A 26 13.12 5.16 -20.84
CA GLY A 26 14.54 5.53 -20.79
C GLY A 26 15.48 4.40 -21.21
N ILE A 27 16.65 4.34 -20.58
CA ILE A 27 17.70 3.36 -20.88
C ILE A 27 17.66 2.25 -19.85
N VAL A 28 17.55 1.00 -20.33
CA VAL A 28 17.66 -0.22 -19.54
C VAL A 28 18.94 -0.94 -19.93
N ALA A 29 19.88 -1.02 -18.99
CA ALA A 29 21.12 -1.75 -19.14
C ALA A 29 21.10 -3.03 -18.29
N THR A 30 21.71 -4.10 -18.80
CA THR A 30 21.96 -5.33 -18.04
C THR A 30 23.45 -5.46 -17.73
N ALA A 31 23.77 -5.86 -16.50
CA ALA A 31 25.12 -6.17 -16.06
C ALA A 31 25.09 -6.93 -14.71
N PRO A 32 26.17 -7.67 -14.37
CA PRO A 32 26.24 -8.42 -13.11
C PRO A 32 26.14 -7.59 -11.83
N THR A 33 26.51 -6.30 -11.88
CA THR A 33 26.48 -5.39 -10.72
C THR A 33 25.61 -4.16 -10.98
N PRO A 34 24.97 -3.58 -9.94
CA PRO A 34 24.23 -2.32 -10.07
C PRO A 34 25.08 -1.18 -10.67
N GLU A 35 26.34 -1.07 -10.25
CA GLU A 35 27.29 -0.06 -10.73
C GLU A 35 27.59 -0.24 -12.21
N GLY A 36 27.82 -1.49 -12.65
CA GLY A 36 28.09 -1.80 -14.05
C GLY A 36 26.88 -1.54 -14.94
N ARG A 37 25.66 -1.69 -14.43
CA ARG A 37 24.44 -1.31 -15.16
C ARG A 37 24.37 0.20 -15.34
N LEU A 38 24.57 0.94 -14.27
CA LEU A 38 24.54 2.40 -14.31
C LEU A 38 25.65 2.96 -15.23
N GLU A 39 26.87 2.42 -15.15
CA GLU A 39 27.98 2.82 -16.02
C GLU A 39 27.63 2.59 -17.51
N ARG A 40 27.07 1.44 -17.87
CA ARG A 40 26.62 1.15 -19.24
C ARG A 40 25.52 2.11 -19.69
N ALA A 41 24.54 2.38 -18.84
CA ALA A 41 23.45 3.30 -19.14
C ALA A 41 23.97 4.73 -19.36
N LEU A 42 24.81 5.24 -18.45
CA LEU A 42 25.49 6.54 -18.57
C LEU A 42 26.43 6.58 -19.78
N GLY A 43 26.99 5.44 -20.21
CA GLY A 43 27.72 5.33 -21.48
C GLY A 43 26.84 5.61 -22.70
N ALA A 44 25.58 5.18 -22.65
CA ALA A 44 24.62 5.28 -23.74
C ALA A 44 23.87 6.63 -23.82
N VAL A 45 23.81 7.43 -22.74
CA VAL A 45 23.11 8.73 -22.79
C VAL A 45 23.76 9.72 -23.77
N GLY A 46 22.96 10.57 -24.40
CA GLY A 46 23.44 11.70 -25.22
C GLY A 46 23.88 12.90 -24.38
N ALA A 47 24.53 13.88 -25.01
CA ALA A 47 24.81 15.15 -24.36
C ALA A 47 23.55 16.03 -24.30
N ALA A 48 23.20 16.57 -23.13
CA ALA A 48 22.00 17.39 -22.93
C ALA A 48 22.33 18.71 -22.21
N SER A 49 21.60 19.77 -22.56
CA SER A 49 21.75 21.08 -21.92
C SER A 49 20.83 21.20 -20.72
N LEU A 50 21.29 21.85 -19.64
CA LEU A 50 20.43 22.23 -18.53
C LEU A 50 19.27 23.11 -19.03
N HIS A 51 18.07 22.87 -18.51
CA HIS A 51 16.98 23.79 -18.72
C HIS A 51 17.32 25.20 -18.19
N GLY A 52 16.94 26.24 -18.92
CA GLY A 52 17.33 27.63 -18.60
C GLY A 52 16.96 28.09 -17.19
N LYS A 53 15.80 27.67 -16.67
CA LYS A 53 15.39 27.96 -15.27
C LYS A 53 16.31 27.29 -14.23
N ILE A 54 16.87 26.12 -14.53
CA ILE A 54 17.86 25.44 -13.66
C ILE A 54 19.19 26.18 -13.71
N ALA A 55 19.65 26.57 -14.90
CA ALA A 55 20.87 27.36 -15.04
C ALA A 55 20.79 28.70 -14.27
N VAL A 56 19.64 29.39 -14.33
CA VAL A 56 19.39 30.61 -13.53
C VAL A 56 19.40 30.34 -12.02
N LEU A 57 18.92 29.18 -11.57
CA LEU A 57 18.96 28.80 -10.16
C LEU A 57 20.41 28.64 -9.68
N LEU A 58 21.24 27.94 -10.46
CA LEU A 58 22.66 27.75 -10.16
C LEU A 58 23.44 29.07 -10.21
N ASP A 59 23.12 29.95 -11.16
CA ASP A 59 23.77 31.27 -11.28
C ASP A 59 23.48 32.19 -10.08
N LYS A 60 22.25 32.16 -9.56
CA LYS A 60 21.87 32.96 -8.37
C LYS A 60 22.49 32.47 -7.08
N ARG A 61 22.91 31.19 -7.02
CA ARG A 61 23.49 30.54 -5.85
C ARG A 61 24.65 29.63 -6.30
N PRO A 62 25.77 30.22 -6.72
CA PRO A 62 26.90 29.45 -7.24
C PRO A 62 27.45 28.53 -6.16
N GLY A 63 27.88 27.33 -6.57
CA GLY A 63 28.41 26.31 -5.69
C GLY A 63 29.00 25.16 -6.51
N LYS A 64 29.53 24.14 -5.83
CA LYS A 64 30.06 22.94 -6.48
C LYS A 64 28.92 21.96 -6.83
N LEU A 65 28.91 21.48 -8.06
CA LEU A 65 27.93 20.57 -8.63
C LEU A 65 28.58 19.22 -8.94
N MET A 66 28.07 18.13 -8.37
CA MET A 66 28.42 16.78 -8.82
C MET A 66 27.40 16.31 -9.86
N SER A 67 27.86 15.72 -10.96
CA SER A 67 27.00 15.11 -11.98
C SER A 67 27.43 13.69 -12.30
N ASP A 68 26.48 12.80 -12.57
CA ASP A 68 26.73 11.43 -13.01
C ASP A 68 27.26 11.32 -14.45
N ALA A 69 27.06 12.35 -15.28
CA ALA A 69 27.58 12.42 -16.64
C ALA A 69 28.19 13.81 -16.95
N PRO A 70 29.24 14.24 -16.22
CA PRO A 70 29.72 15.63 -16.27
C PRO A 70 30.26 16.02 -17.65
N THR A 71 30.83 15.07 -18.40
CA THR A 71 31.35 15.29 -19.76
C THR A 71 30.25 15.44 -20.82
N LYS A 72 29.01 15.07 -20.49
CA LYS A 72 27.83 15.13 -21.36
C LYS A 72 26.89 16.28 -21.00
N LEU A 73 27.21 17.04 -19.95
CA LEU A 73 26.44 18.17 -19.45
C LEU A 73 26.79 19.45 -20.21
N LYS A 74 25.76 20.20 -20.65
CA LYS A 74 25.91 21.52 -21.31
C LYS A 74 25.06 22.59 -20.61
N GLY A 75 25.38 23.86 -20.83
CA GLY A 75 24.56 24.98 -20.32
C GLY A 75 24.72 25.28 -18.82
N VAL A 76 25.79 24.78 -18.21
CA VAL A 76 26.15 25.11 -16.81
C VAL A 76 26.72 26.53 -16.75
N PRO A 77 26.32 27.38 -15.77
CA PRO A 77 26.92 28.70 -15.58
C PRO A 77 28.43 28.60 -15.34
N GLU A 78 29.22 29.55 -15.87
CA GLU A 78 30.69 29.54 -15.78
C GLU A 78 31.20 29.53 -14.33
N ALA A 79 30.45 30.11 -13.40
CA ALA A 79 30.80 30.17 -11.97
C ALA A 79 30.53 28.86 -11.20
N THR A 80 29.92 27.86 -11.83
CA THR A 80 29.58 26.57 -11.19
C THR A 80 30.67 25.54 -11.50
N GLU A 81 31.39 25.09 -10.48
CA GLU A 81 32.38 24.02 -10.61
C GLU A 81 31.68 22.67 -10.74
N VAL A 82 32.00 21.89 -11.79
CA VAL A 82 31.38 20.58 -12.04
C VAL A 82 32.40 19.46 -11.82
N SER A 83 32.02 18.46 -11.02
CA SER A 83 32.80 17.23 -10.80
C SER A 83 31.96 15.98 -11.07
N ALA A 84 32.64 14.83 -11.22
CA ALA A 84 31.97 13.54 -11.42
C ALA A 84 31.37 13.03 -10.11
N LEU A 85 30.14 12.51 -10.16
CA LEU A 85 29.45 11.91 -9.02
C LEU A 85 30.11 10.61 -8.54
N PHE A 86 30.60 9.82 -9.51
CA PHE A 86 31.23 8.52 -9.30
C PHE A 86 32.72 8.56 -9.65
N GLY A 87 33.51 7.69 -9.02
CA GLY A 87 34.96 7.57 -9.24
C GLY A 87 35.83 7.87 -8.02
N ASP A 88 35.24 8.24 -6.89
CA ASP A 88 35.88 8.22 -5.56
C ASP A 88 35.43 6.95 -4.84
N PRO A 89 36.28 5.92 -4.68
CA PRO A 89 35.89 4.64 -4.08
C PRO A 89 35.25 4.76 -2.70
N ALA A 90 35.62 5.78 -1.91
CA ALA A 90 35.03 5.98 -0.59
C ALA A 90 33.59 6.49 -0.70
N LEU A 91 33.33 7.40 -1.64
CA LEU A 91 31.99 7.95 -1.85
C LEU A 91 31.09 6.98 -2.64
N ASP A 92 31.65 6.25 -3.60
CA ASP A 92 30.96 5.22 -4.39
C ASP A 92 30.33 4.16 -3.48
N ALA A 93 31.09 3.64 -2.49
CA ALA A 93 30.55 2.70 -1.52
C ALA A 93 29.40 3.29 -0.68
N MET A 94 29.42 4.59 -0.40
CA MET A 94 28.36 5.26 0.37
C MET A 94 27.10 5.48 -0.47
N TRP A 95 27.24 5.78 -1.77
CA TRP A 95 26.11 5.90 -2.69
C TRP A 95 25.27 4.61 -2.77
N TRP A 96 25.94 3.45 -2.72
CA TRP A 96 25.29 2.14 -2.76
C TRP A 96 24.97 1.56 -1.38
N ALA A 97 25.27 2.31 -0.31
CA ALA A 97 24.82 2.01 1.04
C ALA A 97 23.46 2.67 1.34
N ASN A 98 22.92 2.43 2.54
CA ASN A 98 21.62 2.95 2.97
C ASN A 98 21.72 4.23 3.82
N ASP A 99 22.93 4.69 4.16
CA ASP A 99 23.15 5.82 5.10
C ASP A 99 23.19 7.18 4.38
N GLU A 100 22.01 7.76 4.20
CA GLU A 100 21.82 9.06 3.55
C GLU A 100 22.52 10.21 4.28
N ALA A 101 22.49 10.19 5.62
CA ALA A 101 23.06 11.23 6.46
C ALA A 101 24.59 11.26 6.32
N ALA A 102 25.23 10.09 6.26
CA ALA A 102 26.65 9.97 6.02
C ALA A 102 27.04 10.54 4.65
N VAL A 103 26.27 10.25 3.59
CA VAL A 103 26.52 10.81 2.26
C VAL A 103 26.38 12.34 2.28
N ALA A 104 25.28 12.87 2.83
CA ALA A 104 25.06 14.31 2.88
C ALA A 104 26.16 15.04 3.66
N LYS A 105 26.66 14.44 4.75
CA LYS A 105 27.82 14.95 5.50
C LYS A 105 29.10 14.91 4.65
N ALA A 106 29.37 13.79 3.98
CA ALA A 106 30.55 13.65 3.13
C ALA A 106 30.57 14.66 1.97
N LEU A 107 29.40 15.02 1.44
CA LEU A 107 29.22 16.07 0.44
C LEU A 107 29.45 17.46 1.03
N ALA A 108 28.88 17.74 2.21
CA ALA A 108 29.09 19.01 2.92
C ALA A 108 30.57 19.25 3.25
N ASP A 109 31.29 18.22 3.72
CA ASP A 109 32.73 18.28 4.00
C ASP A 109 33.58 18.56 2.74
N ARG A 110 33.04 18.23 1.55
CA ARG A 110 33.63 18.52 0.23
C ARG A 110 33.13 19.83 -0.39
N GLU A 111 32.30 20.58 0.33
CA GLU A 111 31.62 21.81 -0.10
C GLU A 111 30.73 21.61 -1.35
N ILE A 112 30.23 20.39 -1.56
CA ILE A 112 29.31 20.09 -2.65
C ILE A 112 27.94 20.66 -2.31
N SER A 113 27.48 21.58 -3.16
CA SER A 113 26.22 22.30 -2.98
C SER A 113 25.07 21.60 -3.70
N TYR A 114 25.37 20.85 -4.76
CA TYR A 114 24.36 20.29 -5.65
C TYR A 114 24.77 18.93 -6.20
N VAL A 115 23.77 18.08 -6.44
CA VAL A 115 23.89 16.79 -7.15
C VAL A 115 22.93 16.78 -8.33
N LEU A 116 23.42 16.47 -9.53
CA LEU A 116 22.65 16.42 -10.77
C LEU A 116 22.68 15.02 -11.36
N LEU A 117 21.51 14.41 -11.53
CA LEU A 117 21.37 13.05 -12.05
C LEU A 117 20.66 13.04 -13.39
N ARG A 118 21.10 12.17 -14.29
CA ARG A 118 20.39 11.80 -15.52
C ARG A 118 19.13 11.02 -15.19
N ARG A 119 17.98 11.49 -15.65
CA ARG A 119 16.69 10.86 -15.36
C ARG A 119 16.42 9.66 -16.26
N ASP A 120 16.90 9.71 -17.50
CA ASP A 120 16.76 8.66 -18.51
C ASP A 120 17.53 7.37 -18.19
N VAL A 121 18.36 7.33 -17.15
CA VAL A 121 19.05 6.10 -16.70
C VAL A 121 18.38 5.44 -15.48
N ALA A 122 17.36 6.06 -14.88
CA ALA A 122 16.66 5.49 -13.72
C ALA A 122 16.15 4.05 -13.95
N PRO A 123 15.65 3.66 -15.15
CA PRO A 123 15.26 2.27 -15.42
C PRO A 123 16.41 1.25 -15.31
N SER A 124 17.67 1.68 -15.38
CA SER A 124 18.85 0.82 -15.20
C SER A 124 19.29 0.64 -13.74
N VAL A 125 18.68 1.39 -12.81
CA VAL A 125 19.01 1.39 -11.40
C VAL A 125 17.96 0.61 -10.62
N ASP A 126 18.40 -0.28 -9.73
CA ASP A 126 17.46 -1.00 -8.87
C ASP A 126 16.66 -0.01 -8.03
N ARG A 127 15.35 -0.19 -7.95
CA ARG A 127 14.52 0.60 -7.04
C ARG A 127 14.58 -0.03 -5.66
N GLY A 128 15.18 0.65 -4.68
CA GLY A 128 15.39 0.10 -3.34
C GLY A 128 15.93 1.13 -2.36
N SER A 129 16.55 0.68 -1.26
CA SER A 129 16.95 1.54 -0.14
C SER A 129 18.28 2.28 -0.30
N ALA A 130 19.11 1.88 -1.27
CA ALA A 130 20.41 2.51 -1.49
C ALA A 130 20.26 4.00 -1.80
N VAL A 131 21.21 4.84 -1.36
CA VAL A 131 21.11 6.30 -1.53
C VAL A 131 21.01 6.67 -3.01
N ALA A 132 21.84 6.10 -3.89
CA ALA A 132 21.77 6.30 -5.33
C ALA A 132 20.42 5.89 -5.90
N SER A 133 19.93 4.70 -5.55
CA SER A 133 18.60 4.22 -5.96
C SER A 133 17.49 5.21 -5.60
N ARG A 134 17.48 5.69 -4.35
CA ARG A 134 16.46 6.63 -3.88
C ARG A 134 16.56 8.00 -4.56
N LEU A 135 17.73 8.44 -4.99
CA LEU A 135 17.88 9.69 -5.75
C LEU A 135 17.49 9.54 -7.22
N TYR A 136 17.80 8.41 -7.88
CA TYR A 136 17.41 8.19 -9.27
C TYR A 136 15.89 8.02 -9.43
N HIS A 137 15.25 7.33 -8.48
CA HIS A 137 13.80 7.11 -8.47
C HIS A 137 13.01 8.18 -7.72
N ASP A 138 13.69 9.20 -7.19
CA ASP A 138 13.09 10.25 -6.35
C ASP A 138 12.28 9.70 -5.16
N ASP A 139 12.74 8.62 -4.53
CA ASP A 139 12.04 7.92 -3.45
C ASP A 139 12.20 8.62 -2.07
N PHE A 140 11.93 7.91 -0.97
CA PHE A 140 12.00 8.44 0.39
C PHE A 140 13.39 8.98 0.73
N ARG A 141 13.46 10.22 1.23
CA ARG A 141 14.73 10.89 1.54
C ARG A 141 14.54 11.92 2.63
N GLU A 142 15.56 12.10 3.46
CA GLU A 142 15.54 13.06 4.58
C GLU A 142 16.62 14.12 4.48
N HIS A 143 17.68 13.87 3.70
CA HIS A 143 18.89 14.66 3.59
C HIS A 143 19.16 15.21 2.18
N PHE A 144 18.31 14.95 1.18
CA PHE A 144 18.44 15.51 -0.18
C PHE A 144 17.18 16.24 -0.66
N VAL A 145 17.27 17.53 -1.00
CA VAL A 145 16.10 18.34 -1.43
C VAL A 145 16.06 18.32 -2.93
N LEU A 146 15.00 17.82 -3.55
CA LEU A 146 14.83 17.99 -5.00
C LEU A 146 14.42 19.45 -5.28
N LEU A 147 15.31 20.21 -5.90
CA LEU A 147 15.10 21.62 -6.20
C LEU A 147 14.36 21.83 -7.53
N ALA A 148 14.73 21.04 -8.53
CA ALA A 148 14.18 21.13 -9.87
C ALA A 148 14.28 19.80 -10.61
N VAL A 149 13.33 19.57 -11.51
CA VAL A 149 13.31 18.42 -12.43
C VAL A 149 12.86 18.88 -13.81
N ASP A 150 13.61 18.46 -14.83
CA ASP A 150 13.22 18.56 -16.23
C ASP A 150 13.19 17.17 -16.89
N ALA A 151 13.06 17.11 -18.22
CA ALA A 151 12.97 15.84 -18.95
C ALA A 151 14.27 15.01 -18.86
N GLU A 152 15.41 15.65 -18.59
CA GLU A 152 16.74 15.03 -18.63
C GLU A 152 17.36 14.90 -17.25
N TYR A 153 17.06 15.81 -16.32
CA TYR A 153 17.81 15.97 -15.08
C TYR A 153 16.95 16.11 -13.83
N LEU A 154 17.47 15.54 -12.73
CA LEU A 154 17.06 15.79 -11.35
C LEU A 154 18.16 16.60 -10.66
N LEU A 155 17.82 17.77 -10.10
CA LEU A 155 18.77 18.61 -9.34
C LEU A 155 18.43 18.56 -7.85
N TYR A 156 19.35 17.99 -7.07
CA TYR A 156 19.25 17.91 -5.61
C TYR A 156 20.21 18.88 -4.90
N ALA A 157 19.85 19.27 -3.68
CA ALA A 157 20.76 19.88 -2.71
C ALA A 157 20.88 18.99 -1.46
N PRO A 158 22.10 18.61 -1.03
CA PRO A 158 22.31 17.86 0.21
C PRO A 158 22.11 18.75 1.44
N MET A 159 21.65 18.14 2.53
CA MET A 159 21.32 18.77 3.81
C MET A 159 21.89 17.94 4.96
N VAL A 160 22.68 18.57 5.85
CA VAL A 160 23.24 17.88 7.02
C VAL A 160 22.16 17.58 8.07
N GLU A 161 21.17 18.47 8.21
CA GLU A 161 20.05 18.30 9.14
C GLU A 161 18.86 17.60 8.47
N SER A 162 18.20 16.68 9.21
CA SER A 162 17.03 15.93 8.74
C SER A 162 15.74 16.76 8.77
N ARG A 163 14.79 16.43 7.89
CA ARG A 163 13.56 17.19 7.66
C ARG A 163 12.36 16.80 8.51
N ILE A 164 12.49 16.91 9.83
CA ILE A 164 11.43 16.46 10.74
C ILE A 164 10.56 17.64 11.21
N PHE A 165 9.24 17.52 11.07
CA PHE A 165 8.27 18.40 11.74
C PHE A 165 8.05 17.91 13.17
N PRO A 166 8.49 18.62 14.23
CA PRO A 166 8.41 18.09 15.58
C PRO A 166 6.96 17.92 16.05
N PRO A 167 6.56 16.75 16.60
CA PRO A 167 5.18 16.51 17.05
C PRO A 167 4.70 17.52 18.08
N GLN A 168 5.58 17.97 18.99
CA GLN A 168 5.23 18.95 20.02
C GLN A 168 4.87 20.30 19.39
N LEU A 169 5.60 20.70 18.34
CA LEU A 169 5.30 21.92 17.62
C LEU A 169 3.98 21.78 16.86
N ALA A 170 3.77 20.67 16.15
CA ALA A 170 2.51 20.39 15.48
C ALA A 170 1.31 20.45 16.43
N ASN A 171 1.45 19.88 17.64
CA ASN A 171 0.40 19.93 18.66
C ASN A 171 0.07 21.37 19.09
N VAL A 172 1.12 22.16 19.41
CA VAL A 172 0.96 23.56 19.81
C VAL A 172 0.28 24.36 18.70
N LEU A 173 0.66 24.14 17.45
CA LEU A 173 0.06 24.83 16.30
C LEU A 173 -1.40 24.43 16.08
N ALA A 174 -1.75 23.16 16.25
CA ALA A 174 -3.13 22.69 16.13
C ALA A 174 -4.03 23.24 17.25
N LEU A 175 -3.57 23.21 18.51
CA LEU A 175 -4.30 23.82 19.63
C LEU A 175 -4.49 25.31 19.42
N ARG A 176 -3.43 26.00 19.01
CA ARG A 176 -3.48 27.43 18.69
C ARG A 176 -4.46 27.75 17.57
N LEU A 177 -4.47 26.94 16.51
CA LEU A 177 -5.41 27.10 15.41
C LEU A 177 -6.85 26.96 15.90
N ARG A 178 -7.14 26.01 16.78
CA ARG A 178 -8.46 25.85 17.41
C ARG A 178 -8.86 27.07 18.24
N GLU A 179 -7.99 27.59 19.10
CA GLU A 179 -8.26 28.80 19.90
C GLU A 179 -8.59 30.00 18.98
N LEU A 180 -7.81 30.21 17.93
CA LEU A 180 -8.06 31.29 16.97
C LEU A 180 -9.39 31.11 16.21
N LEU A 181 -9.75 29.87 15.86
CA LEU A 181 -11.05 29.55 15.24
C LEU A 181 -12.23 29.76 16.20
N LYS A 182 -12.03 29.67 17.52
CA LYS A 182 -13.02 30.08 18.54
C LYS A 182 -13.23 31.60 18.60
N GLY A 183 -12.36 32.37 17.96
CA GLY A 183 -12.34 33.83 18.08
C GLY A 183 -11.58 34.31 19.32
N GLU A 184 -10.79 33.44 19.94
CA GLU A 184 -9.87 33.84 21.02
C GLU A 184 -8.64 34.54 20.45
N ASP A 185 -7.95 35.34 21.27
CA ASP A 185 -6.68 35.98 20.92
C ASP A 185 -5.60 35.59 21.93
N PRO A 186 -4.99 34.41 21.79
CA PRO A 186 -4.07 33.92 22.80
C PRO A 186 -2.67 34.55 22.60
N PRO A 187 -1.73 34.42 23.56
CA PRO A 187 -0.41 35.06 23.48
C PRO A 187 0.38 34.66 22.22
N ALA A 188 1.18 35.58 21.67
CA ALA A 188 1.94 35.31 20.45
C ALA A 188 2.96 34.17 20.63
N LEU A 189 3.11 33.32 19.62
CA LEU A 189 4.15 32.29 19.61
C LEU A 189 5.56 32.92 19.59
N PRO A 190 6.57 32.25 20.19
CA PRO A 190 7.94 32.71 20.10
C PRO A 190 8.41 32.74 18.65
N ASN A 191 9.38 33.63 18.36
CA ASN A 191 9.98 33.72 17.03
C ASN A 191 10.91 32.52 16.76
N ILE A 192 10.33 31.44 16.26
CA ILE A 192 11.04 30.23 15.84
C ILE A 192 11.37 30.38 14.35
N GLN A 193 12.66 30.20 14.02
CA GLN A 193 13.08 30.20 12.61
C GLN A 193 12.48 28.99 11.89
N PRO A 194 12.00 29.18 10.65
CA PRO A 194 11.55 28.05 9.86
C PRO A 194 12.70 27.05 9.68
N PRO A 195 12.44 25.75 9.80
CA PRO A 195 13.48 24.74 9.65
C PRO A 195 14.04 24.71 8.22
N PHE A 196 13.29 25.20 7.24
CA PHE A 196 13.67 25.22 5.82
C PHE A 196 13.36 26.58 5.19
N GLY A 197 14.37 27.17 4.53
CA GLY A 197 14.22 28.45 3.85
C GLY A 197 14.08 29.64 4.80
N ASN A 198 13.37 30.68 4.36
CA ASN A 198 13.20 31.93 5.11
C ASN A 198 11.73 32.20 5.49
N ARG A 199 10.84 31.23 5.28
CA ARG A 199 9.40 31.33 5.55
C ARG A 199 8.83 29.99 5.98
N TRP A 200 7.86 30.04 6.88
CA TRP A 200 6.96 28.94 7.18
C TRP A 200 6.00 28.72 6.01
N ASN A 201 5.85 27.46 5.61
CA ASN A 201 4.91 26.99 4.60
C ASN A 201 4.00 25.96 5.28
N LEU A 202 2.81 26.37 5.68
CA LEU A 202 1.84 25.48 6.31
C LEU A 202 0.56 25.41 5.47
N ILE A 203 -0.03 24.23 5.42
CA ILE A 203 -1.36 23.98 4.90
C ILE A 203 -2.17 23.38 6.04
N ALA A 204 -3.42 23.79 6.19
CA ALA A 204 -4.32 23.18 7.15
C ALA A 204 -5.64 22.84 6.47
N SER A 205 -6.17 21.65 6.75
CA SER A 205 -7.52 21.25 6.32
C SER A 205 -8.36 20.96 7.56
N VAL A 206 -9.61 21.39 7.58
CA VAL A 206 -10.54 21.08 8.67
C VAL A 206 -11.70 20.24 8.15
N ARG A 207 -12.04 19.19 8.91
CA ARG A 207 -13.11 18.26 8.60
C ARG A 207 -14.09 18.18 9.76
N ALA A 208 -15.35 17.92 9.46
CA ALA A 208 -16.31 17.52 10.49
C ALA A 208 -15.94 16.12 11.00
N ALA A 209 -15.85 15.91 12.32
CA ALA A 209 -15.62 14.57 12.88
C ALA A 209 -16.74 13.60 12.50
N THR A 210 -17.99 14.09 12.51
CA THR A 210 -19.12 13.32 12.00
C THR A 210 -19.16 13.40 10.47
N GLY A 211 -18.91 12.27 9.82
CA GLY A 211 -19.01 12.14 8.36
C GLY A 211 -17.83 12.70 7.56
N GLY A 212 -16.71 13.04 8.17
CA GLY A 212 -15.42 13.24 7.48
C GLY A 212 -15.36 14.31 6.37
N ARG A 213 -16.43 15.10 6.21
CA ARG A 213 -16.56 16.10 5.16
C ARG A 213 -15.50 17.18 5.36
N GLU A 214 -14.74 17.46 4.31
CA GLU A 214 -13.86 18.63 4.24
C GLU A 214 -14.69 19.91 4.25
N VAL A 215 -14.37 20.79 5.19
CA VAL A 215 -15.13 22.02 5.46
C VAL A 215 -14.37 23.24 4.94
N ALA A 216 -13.06 23.29 5.16
CA ALA A 216 -12.18 24.35 4.64
C ALA A 216 -10.71 23.90 4.57
N VAL A 217 -9.92 24.56 3.74
CA VAL A 217 -8.48 24.40 3.51
C VAL A 217 -7.77 25.77 3.49
N GLY A 218 -6.93 26.03 4.48
CA GLY A 218 -6.10 27.22 4.58
C GLY A 218 -4.66 26.95 4.16
N MET A 219 -3.96 27.99 3.69
CA MET A 219 -2.51 27.95 3.47
C MET A 219 -1.86 29.23 3.99
N CYS A 220 -0.60 29.16 4.40
CA CYS A 220 0.16 30.35 4.80
C CYS A 220 1.61 30.29 4.31
N PHE A 221 2.13 31.46 3.99
CA PHE A 221 3.53 31.65 3.57
C PHE A 221 4.11 32.91 4.23
N ARG A 222 4.65 32.75 5.44
CA ARG A 222 5.08 33.88 6.30
C ARG A 222 6.44 33.65 6.95
N PRO A 223 7.27 34.69 7.13
CA PRO A 223 8.52 34.58 7.88
C PRO A 223 8.32 34.18 9.34
N GLU A 224 7.27 34.72 9.98
CA GLU A 224 6.97 34.50 11.40
C GLU A 224 5.87 33.45 11.57
N LEU A 225 6.10 32.50 12.47
CA LEU A 225 5.20 31.37 12.72
C LEU A 225 3.82 31.81 13.22
N ASP A 226 3.76 32.74 14.18
CA ASP A 226 2.48 33.24 14.73
C ASP A 226 1.60 33.89 13.64
N ASN A 227 2.22 34.71 12.78
CA ASN A 227 1.54 35.32 11.65
C ASN A 227 1.02 34.27 10.66
N CYS A 228 1.79 33.20 10.43
CA CYS A 228 1.38 32.10 9.57
C CYS A 228 0.11 31.41 10.10
N VAL A 229 0.08 31.05 11.39
CA VAL A 229 -1.09 30.37 12.00
C VAL A 229 -2.31 31.29 12.05
N ARG A 230 -2.12 32.58 12.34
CA ARG A 230 -3.22 33.56 12.31
C ARG A 230 -3.78 33.79 10.90
N GLU A 231 -2.95 33.65 9.87
CA GLU A 231 -3.42 33.65 8.48
C GLU A 231 -4.20 32.39 8.16
N LEU A 232 -3.69 31.20 8.55
CA LEU A 232 -4.43 29.94 8.39
C LEU A 232 -5.84 30.02 8.99
N ALA A 233 -5.95 30.48 10.25
CA ALA A 233 -7.26 30.62 10.91
C ALA A 233 -8.22 31.54 10.13
N ARG A 234 -7.72 32.68 9.64
CA ARG A 234 -8.48 33.64 8.83
C ARG A 234 -8.93 33.04 7.51
N ASP A 235 -8.04 32.29 6.86
CA ASP A 235 -8.30 31.68 5.55
C ASP A 235 -9.32 30.54 5.66
N LEU A 236 -9.20 29.69 6.67
CA LEU A 236 -10.18 28.63 6.98
C LEU A 236 -11.57 29.20 7.24
N GLU A 237 -11.68 30.23 8.09
CA GLU A 237 -12.96 30.89 8.37
C GLU A 237 -13.53 31.57 7.12
N ARG A 238 -12.69 32.24 6.31
CA ARG A 238 -13.11 32.89 5.07
C ARG A 238 -13.64 31.89 4.05
N GLU A 239 -12.97 30.77 3.88
CA GLU A 239 -13.40 29.73 2.95
C GLU A 239 -14.70 29.07 3.41
N HIS A 240 -14.79 28.67 4.69
CA HIS A 240 -16.00 28.07 5.25
C HIS A 240 -17.23 28.96 5.07
N ARG A 241 -17.10 30.27 5.31
CA ARG A 241 -18.22 31.23 5.19
C ARG A 241 -18.83 31.29 3.80
N ARG A 242 -18.06 31.00 2.74
CA ARG A 242 -18.59 30.95 1.36
C ARG A 242 -19.70 29.89 1.21
N TYR A 243 -19.68 28.84 2.03
CA TYR A 243 -20.67 27.77 2.03
C TYR A 243 -21.80 28.00 3.05
N VAL A 244 -21.50 28.60 4.21
CA VAL A 244 -22.50 28.96 5.23
C VAL A 244 -23.59 29.87 4.68
N GLU A 245 -23.20 30.87 3.88
CA GLU A 245 -24.14 31.85 3.29
C GLU A 245 -25.08 31.23 2.24
N TRP A 246 -24.71 30.09 1.64
CA TRP A 246 -25.54 29.38 0.65
C TRP A 246 -26.34 28.22 1.22
N ASP A 247 -25.76 27.41 2.11
CA ASP A 247 -26.36 26.16 2.58
C ASP A 247 -26.82 26.20 4.05
N GLY A 248 -26.57 27.31 4.78
CA GLY A 248 -27.03 27.48 6.17
C GLY A 248 -26.25 26.68 7.22
N PHE A 249 -25.00 26.29 6.95
CA PHE A 249 -24.16 25.58 7.91
C PHE A 249 -23.77 26.46 9.13
N PRO A 250 -23.57 25.88 10.33
CA PRO A 250 -23.01 26.60 11.48
C PRO A 250 -21.62 27.18 11.18
N LYS A 251 -21.20 28.25 11.87
CA LYS A 251 -19.83 28.79 11.75
C LYS A 251 -18.79 27.81 12.29
N LEU A 252 -17.52 27.91 11.87
CA LEU A 252 -16.45 27.06 12.44
C LEU A 252 -16.33 27.26 13.96
N SER A 253 -16.42 28.51 14.43
CA SER A 253 -16.41 28.85 15.85
C SER A 253 -17.46 28.12 16.70
N GLU A 254 -18.59 27.73 16.10
CA GLU A 254 -19.67 27.02 16.79
C GLU A 254 -19.47 25.49 16.83
N ARG A 255 -18.52 24.97 16.04
CA ARG A 255 -18.30 23.52 15.84
C ARG A 255 -16.84 23.11 16.01
N VAL A 256 -15.95 24.01 16.41
CA VAL A 256 -14.50 23.78 16.41
C VAL A 256 -14.07 22.60 17.26
N ASP A 257 -14.81 22.32 18.35
CA ASP A 257 -14.54 21.18 19.23
C ASP A 257 -14.84 19.84 18.55
N ASP A 258 -15.73 19.82 17.55
CA ASP A 258 -16.05 18.65 16.72
C ASP A 258 -15.17 18.54 15.47
N LEU A 259 -14.23 19.47 15.25
CA LEU A 259 -13.42 19.44 14.03
C LEU A 259 -12.24 18.50 14.18
N ILE A 260 -11.91 17.82 13.09
CA ILE A 260 -10.62 17.20 12.86
C ILE A 260 -9.75 18.22 12.11
N VAL A 261 -8.51 18.42 12.56
CA VAL A 261 -7.56 19.35 11.95
C VAL A 261 -6.41 18.56 11.35
N GLU A 262 -6.24 18.62 10.04
CA GLU A 262 -5.05 18.16 9.34
C GLU A 262 -4.08 19.35 9.24
N LEU A 263 -2.84 19.16 9.69
CA LEU A 263 -1.78 20.16 9.60
C LEU A 263 -0.62 19.60 8.81
N HIS A 264 -0.24 20.29 7.74
CA HIS A 264 0.83 19.90 6.83
C HIS A 264 1.92 20.97 6.82
N MET A 265 3.16 20.59 7.10
CA MET A 265 4.32 21.46 6.92
C MET A 265 5.04 21.07 5.63
N VAL A 266 5.19 22.02 4.71
CA VAL A 266 5.91 21.77 3.45
C VAL A 266 7.41 21.68 3.73
N THR A 267 7.98 20.50 3.48
CA THR A 267 9.41 20.19 3.70
C THR A 267 10.22 20.23 2.41
N GLU A 268 9.57 20.18 1.26
CA GLU A 268 10.21 20.25 -0.05
C GLU A 268 9.30 20.97 -1.06
N ARG A 269 9.90 21.80 -1.92
CA ARG A 269 9.26 22.45 -3.06
C ARG A 269 10.17 22.30 -4.27
N THR A 270 9.76 21.46 -5.22
CA THR A 270 10.49 21.17 -6.44
C THR A 270 9.86 21.90 -7.61
N MET A 271 10.65 22.67 -8.36
CA MET A 271 10.20 23.22 -9.64
C MET A 271 10.09 22.10 -10.70
N VAL A 272 8.90 21.89 -11.25
CA VAL A 272 8.67 20.88 -12.29
C VAL A 272 8.65 21.54 -13.66
N LEU A 273 9.51 21.05 -14.54
CA LEU A 273 9.68 21.54 -15.91
C LEU A 273 9.36 20.46 -16.97
N ALA A 274 9.25 19.21 -16.53
CA ALA A 274 8.80 18.07 -17.31
C ALA A 274 7.29 17.87 -17.12
N PHE A 275 6.50 18.18 -18.15
CA PHE A 275 5.05 18.22 -18.02
C PHE A 275 4.34 17.08 -18.73
N GLU A 276 5.05 16.21 -19.45
CA GLU A 276 4.41 15.10 -20.15
C GLU A 276 3.79 14.11 -19.17
N GLU A 277 2.79 13.38 -19.64
CA GLU A 277 1.99 12.53 -18.75
C GLU A 277 2.85 11.43 -18.11
N ASP A 278 3.71 10.79 -18.90
CA ASP A 278 4.67 9.79 -18.41
C ASP A 278 5.70 10.41 -17.45
N ASP A 279 6.18 11.62 -17.75
CA ASP A 279 7.07 12.35 -16.84
C ASP A 279 6.44 12.57 -15.46
N LEU A 280 5.17 12.97 -15.45
CA LEU A 280 4.43 13.18 -14.21
C LEU A 280 4.24 11.85 -13.46
N TRP A 281 3.95 10.76 -14.16
CA TRP A 281 3.81 9.43 -13.54
C TRP A 281 5.08 8.96 -12.84
N ASP A 282 6.22 9.13 -13.49
CA ASP A 282 7.49 8.66 -12.94
C ASP A 282 8.02 9.59 -11.84
N LEU A 283 7.54 10.84 -11.79
CA LEU A 283 7.94 11.83 -10.79
C LEU A 283 7.04 11.84 -9.55
N TRP A 284 5.76 11.51 -9.65
CA TRP A 284 4.79 11.71 -8.57
C TRP A 284 4.57 10.44 -7.74
N GLU A 285 5.02 10.45 -6.50
CA GLU A 285 4.69 9.41 -5.54
C GLU A 285 3.32 9.71 -4.89
N MET A 286 2.28 9.00 -5.34
CA MET A 286 0.90 9.24 -4.91
C MET A 286 0.72 9.08 -3.40
N GLY A 287 0.09 10.07 -2.75
CA GLY A 287 -0.06 10.14 -1.29
C GLY A 287 1.06 10.90 -0.59
N ILE A 288 2.26 10.98 -1.18
CA ILE A 288 3.39 11.73 -0.62
C ILE A 288 3.52 13.08 -1.31
N ASP A 289 3.53 13.07 -2.63
CA ASP A 289 3.77 14.26 -3.42
C ASP A 289 2.45 15.02 -3.65
N GLY A 290 2.43 16.26 -3.16
CA GLY A 290 1.39 17.25 -3.42
C GLY A 290 1.80 18.23 -4.51
N THR A 291 0.98 19.25 -4.77
CA THR A 291 1.26 20.28 -5.76
C THR A 291 1.04 21.70 -5.26
N ILE A 292 1.79 22.64 -5.82
CA ILE A 292 1.45 24.06 -5.89
C ILE A 292 1.44 24.44 -7.38
N ILE A 293 0.33 24.95 -7.89
CA ILE A 293 0.22 25.51 -9.24
C ILE A 293 0.05 27.01 -9.09
N ILE A 294 0.98 27.81 -9.63
CA ILE A 294 0.94 29.27 -9.53
C ILE A 294 0.60 29.85 -10.90
N ASP A 295 -0.52 30.56 -10.95
CA ASP A 295 -0.89 31.41 -12.06
C ASP A 295 -0.19 32.76 -11.90
N GLN A 296 0.79 33.03 -12.76
CA GLN A 296 1.62 34.24 -12.65
C GLN A 296 0.87 35.50 -13.07
N GLU A 297 -0.13 35.38 -13.96
CA GLU A 297 -0.91 36.51 -14.45
C GLU A 297 -1.93 36.97 -13.41
N LEU A 298 -2.62 36.01 -12.78
CA LEU A 298 -3.63 36.28 -11.76
C LEU A 298 -3.04 36.43 -10.35
N GLY A 299 -1.78 36.03 -10.14
CA GLY A 299 -1.16 35.99 -8.82
C GLY A 299 -1.86 35.02 -7.86
N GLN A 300 -2.45 33.95 -8.38
CA GLN A 300 -3.21 32.95 -7.62
C GLN A 300 -2.43 31.64 -7.56
N ALA A 301 -2.66 30.85 -6.50
CA ALA A 301 -2.06 29.53 -6.35
C ALA A 301 -3.11 28.48 -5.98
N ALA A 302 -3.05 27.33 -6.63
CA ALA A 302 -3.76 26.12 -6.22
C ALA A 302 -2.80 25.22 -5.44
N VAL A 303 -3.21 24.72 -4.27
CA VAL A 303 -2.34 23.91 -3.41
C VAL A 303 -3.06 22.68 -2.93
N PHE A 304 -2.49 21.49 -3.16
CA PHE A 304 -2.92 20.23 -2.54
C PHE A 304 -1.74 19.55 -1.85
N PRO A 305 -1.85 19.15 -0.57
CA PRO A 305 -0.89 18.23 0.04
C PRO A 305 -1.03 16.82 -0.56
N GLY A 306 0.03 16.01 -0.47
CA GLY A 306 0.05 14.66 -1.04
C GLY A 306 -1.04 13.74 -0.47
N ALA A 307 -1.36 13.92 0.82
CA ALA A 307 -2.41 13.21 1.56
C ALA A 307 -3.79 13.25 0.89
N VAL A 308 -4.08 14.26 0.05
CA VAL A 308 -5.32 14.34 -0.73
C VAL A 308 -5.51 13.12 -1.65
N SER A 309 -4.41 12.49 -2.08
CA SER A 309 -4.47 11.26 -2.87
C SER A 309 -5.20 10.15 -2.13
N TYR A 310 -5.01 10.03 -0.82
CA TYR A 310 -5.74 9.09 0.01
C TYR A 310 -7.18 9.54 0.23
N THR A 311 -7.39 10.77 0.74
CA THR A 311 -8.72 11.24 1.14
C THR A 311 -9.71 11.33 -0.02
N ARG A 312 -9.21 11.53 -1.26
CA ARG A 312 -10.01 11.58 -2.49
C ARG A 312 -9.76 10.42 -3.45
N SER A 313 -8.94 9.44 -3.06
CA SER A 313 -8.59 8.26 -3.85
C SER A 313 -8.02 8.57 -5.25
N TYR A 314 -7.20 9.62 -5.38
CA TYR A 314 -6.52 9.93 -6.63
C TYR A 314 -5.39 8.93 -6.91
N ARG A 315 -5.42 8.39 -8.13
CA ARG A 315 -4.50 7.35 -8.59
C ARG A 315 -3.50 7.84 -9.62
N GLU A 316 -3.74 9.02 -10.18
CA GLU A 316 -3.01 9.54 -11.33
C GLU A 316 -2.62 10.99 -11.03
N PRO A 317 -1.36 11.39 -11.29
CA PRO A 317 -0.89 12.75 -11.02
C PRO A 317 -1.74 13.78 -11.76
N ASP A 318 -2.01 13.57 -13.06
CA ASP A 318 -2.82 14.51 -13.86
C ASP A 318 -4.25 14.67 -13.32
N LYS A 319 -4.85 13.64 -12.71
CA LYS A 319 -6.15 13.79 -12.02
C LYS A 319 -6.03 14.66 -10.77
N LEU A 320 -4.99 14.47 -9.97
CA LEU A 320 -4.71 15.28 -8.78
C LEU A 320 -4.48 16.74 -9.16
N LEU A 321 -3.63 17.02 -10.15
CA LEU A 321 -3.32 18.38 -10.60
C LEU A 321 -4.55 19.11 -11.15
N ARG A 322 -5.38 18.42 -11.97
CA ARG A 322 -6.64 18.99 -12.47
C ARG A 322 -7.62 19.29 -11.34
N ALA A 323 -7.68 18.42 -10.33
CA ALA A 323 -8.54 18.63 -9.18
C ALA A 323 -8.07 19.82 -8.33
N ALA A 324 -6.76 20.00 -8.16
CA ALA A 324 -6.17 21.17 -7.51
C ALA A 324 -6.55 22.46 -8.25
N ALA A 325 -6.29 22.51 -9.57
CA ALA A 325 -6.65 23.65 -10.41
C ALA A 325 -8.14 24.01 -10.31
N LYS A 326 -9.02 22.99 -10.35
CA LYS A 326 -10.48 23.19 -10.24
C LYS A 326 -10.89 23.74 -8.88
N GLN A 327 -10.34 23.23 -7.79
CA GLN A 327 -10.72 23.67 -6.43
C GLN A 327 -10.39 25.14 -6.19
N PHE A 328 -9.31 25.64 -6.80
CA PHE A 328 -8.88 27.03 -6.67
C PHE A 328 -9.29 27.91 -7.87
N ASN A 329 -10.26 27.45 -8.68
CA ASN A 329 -10.86 28.18 -9.81
C ASN A 329 -9.85 28.70 -10.85
N LEU A 330 -8.77 27.95 -11.09
CA LEU A 330 -7.89 28.26 -12.22
C LEU A 330 -8.64 27.94 -13.53
N SER A 331 -8.63 28.88 -14.47
CA SER A 331 -9.54 28.87 -15.65
C SER A 331 -9.24 27.76 -16.66
N ALA A 332 -8.00 27.30 -16.72
CA ALA A 332 -7.56 26.29 -17.67
C ALA A 332 -7.75 24.86 -17.17
N ARG A 333 -7.79 23.89 -18.10
CA ARG A 333 -7.81 22.46 -17.76
C ARG A 333 -6.47 21.97 -17.22
N ARG A 334 -5.36 22.44 -17.78
CA ARG A 334 -3.97 22.12 -17.35
C ARG A 334 -3.17 23.43 -17.22
N PRO A 335 -3.50 24.31 -16.25
CA PRO A 335 -2.93 25.66 -16.14
C PRO A 335 -1.41 25.68 -16.00
N TRP A 336 -0.82 24.61 -15.47
CA TRP A 336 0.63 24.45 -15.38
C TRP A 336 1.36 24.32 -16.72
N ARG A 337 0.63 24.12 -17.82
CA ARG A 337 1.18 24.07 -19.18
C ARG A 337 0.99 25.40 -19.95
N GLU A 338 0.48 26.44 -19.29
CA GLU A 338 0.12 27.71 -19.95
C GLU A 338 1.05 28.85 -19.54
N GLY A 339 1.44 29.67 -20.53
CA GLY A 339 2.18 30.92 -20.30
C GLY A 339 3.42 30.73 -19.42
N ASP A 340 3.56 31.61 -18.44
CA ASP A 340 4.65 31.60 -17.46
C ASP A 340 4.28 30.89 -16.15
N ASN A 341 3.14 30.19 -16.11
CA ASN A 341 2.67 29.50 -14.92
C ASN A 341 3.69 28.46 -14.46
N THR A 342 3.73 28.22 -13.15
CA THR A 342 4.70 27.31 -12.55
C THR A 342 3.99 26.16 -11.87
N LEU A 343 4.49 24.95 -12.11
CA LEU A 343 4.17 23.77 -11.33
C LEU A 343 5.27 23.51 -10.33
N GLU A 344 4.89 23.34 -9.08
CA GLU A 344 5.76 22.81 -8.07
C GLU A 344 5.19 21.50 -7.54
N LYS A 345 6.07 20.52 -7.38
CA LYS A 345 5.82 19.33 -6.58
C LYS A 345 6.22 19.62 -5.15
N ILE A 346 5.40 19.23 -4.18
CA ILE A 346 5.69 19.46 -2.76
C ILE A 346 5.67 18.16 -1.97
N ARG A 347 6.50 18.09 -0.94
CA ARG A 347 6.40 17.07 0.12
C ARG A 347 6.07 17.73 1.43
N THR A 348 5.32 17.00 2.26
CA THR A 348 4.83 17.51 3.52
C THR A 348 5.10 16.53 4.66
N SER A 349 5.28 17.07 5.86
CA SER A 349 5.16 16.33 7.11
C SER A 349 3.82 16.66 7.74
N ASP A 350 3.06 15.62 8.04
CA ASP A 350 1.62 15.74 8.25
C ASP A 350 1.21 15.23 9.63
N TYR A 351 0.24 15.92 10.24
CA TYR A 351 -0.38 15.50 11.50
C TYR A 351 -1.89 15.66 11.45
N LEU A 352 -2.60 14.74 12.11
CA LEU A 352 -4.03 14.77 12.38
C LEU A 352 -4.24 15.09 13.86
N HIS A 353 -4.95 16.17 14.15
CA HIS A 353 -5.37 16.51 15.52
C HIS A 353 -6.88 16.29 15.67
N MET A 354 -7.22 15.31 16.48
CA MET A 354 -8.59 14.84 16.74
C MET A 354 -9.34 15.77 17.72
N PRO A 355 -10.68 15.70 17.77
CA PRO A 355 -11.52 16.40 18.75
C PRO A 355 -11.13 16.17 20.22
N ASP A 356 -10.72 14.94 20.56
CA ASP A 356 -10.32 14.54 21.90
C ASP A 356 -8.91 15.00 22.31
N GLY A 357 -8.22 15.73 21.43
CA GLY A 357 -6.85 16.20 21.64
C GLY A 357 -5.77 15.22 21.21
N LEU A 358 -6.12 14.05 20.66
CA LEU A 358 -5.14 13.10 20.14
C LEU A 358 -4.46 13.66 18.89
N LEU A 359 -3.12 13.66 18.89
CA LEU A 359 -2.31 14.01 17.73
C LEU A 359 -1.69 12.74 17.11
N LEU A 360 -1.94 12.51 15.83
CA LEU A 360 -1.43 11.37 15.08
C LEU A 360 -0.54 11.86 13.93
N PRO A 361 0.69 11.36 13.76
CA PRO A 361 1.45 11.61 12.55
C PRO A 361 0.75 10.92 11.37
N LEU A 362 0.77 11.55 10.19
CA LEU A 362 0.26 10.95 8.97
C LEU A 362 1.42 10.66 8.00
N PHE A 363 1.32 9.52 7.33
CA PHE A 363 2.14 9.16 6.18
C PHE A 363 1.18 8.70 5.09
N ARG A 364 1.17 9.39 3.94
CA ARG A 364 0.14 9.24 2.89
C ARG A 364 -1.30 9.43 3.39
N GLY A 365 -1.51 10.37 4.30
CA GLY A 365 -2.83 10.71 4.82
C GLY A 365 -3.41 9.72 5.83
N VAL A 366 -2.64 8.73 6.30
CA VAL A 366 -3.06 7.80 7.36
C VAL A 366 -1.96 7.64 8.42
N PRO A 367 -2.30 7.26 9.67
CA PRO A 367 -1.28 6.90 10.65
C PRO A 367 -0.40 5.73 10.15
N PRO A 368 0.94 5.83 10.25
CA PRO A 368 1.83 4.76 9.84
C PRO A 368 1.80 3.61 10.86
N VAL A 369 1.79 2.37 10.36
CA VAL A 369 1.97 1.16 11.17
C VAL A 369 3.45 0.76 11.14
N THR A 370 4.11 0.70 12.28
CA THR A 370 5.51 0.24 12.37
C THR A 370 5.58 -1.24 12.73
N MET A 371 6.72 -1.89 12.47
CA MET A 371 6.92 -3.29 12.87
C MET A 371 6.76 -3.53 14.38
N ARG A 372 6.94 -2.50 15.22
CA ARG A 372 6.75 -2.59 16.69
C ARG A 372 5.28 -2.71 17.10
N GLN A 373 4.36 -2.37 16.21
CA GLN A 373 2.91 -2.47 16.42
C GLN A 373 2.34 -3.81 15.93
N VAL A 374 3.18 -4.65 15.32
CA VAL A 374 2.79 -5.94 14.74
C VAL A 374 2.99 -7.03 15.79
N ASP A 375 1.99 -7.15 16.66
CA ASP A 375 1.94 -8.16 17.72
C ASP A 375 0.67 -9.02 17.60
N LEU A 376 0.65 -10.17 18.27
CA LEU A 376 -0.48 -11.11 18.18
C LEU A 376 -1.83 -10.45 18.52
N PRO A 377 -1.97 -9.62 19.58
CA PRO A 377 -3.26 -9.00 19.84
C PRO A 377 -3.64 -7.91 18.82
N ALA A 378 -2.70 -7.26 18.10
CA ALA A 378 -3.05 -6.41 16.95
C ALA A 378 -3.69 -7.24 15.84
N ILE A 379 -3.10 -8.39 15.57
CA ILE A 379 -3.50 -9.31 14.52
C ILE A 379 -4.87 -9.91 14.85
N GLU A 380 -5.09 -10.35 16.09
CA GLU A 380 -6.39 -10.81 16.59
C GLU A 380 -7.47 -9.74 16.41
N ARG A 381 -7.23 -8.51 16.87
CA ARG A 381 -8.20 -7.41 16.68
C ARG A 381 -8.47 -7.14 15.21
N SER A 382 -7.44 -7.19 14.36
CA SER A 382 -7.59 -6.98 12.92
C SER A 382 -8.44 -8.05 12.24
N ILE A 383 -8.27 -9.32 12.62
CA ILE A 383 -9.12 -10.45 12.15
C ILE A 383 -10.57 -10.22 12.57
N VAL A 384 -10.80 -9.86 13.84
CA VAL A 384 -12.14 -9.60 14.36
C VAL A 384 -12.80 -8.42 13.65
N MET A 385 -12.08 -7.31 13.46
CA MET A 385 -12.58 -6.14 12.72
C MET A 385 -12.96 -6.48 11.27
N ALA A 386 -12.20 -7.35 10.61
CA ALA A 386 -12.53 -7.82 9.27
C ALA A 386 -13.78 -8.72 9.25
N GLY A 387 -13.95 -9.60 10.26
CA GLY A 387 -15.20 -10.34 10.47
C GLY A 387 -16.41 -9.42 10.70
N GLU A 388 -16.24 -8.37 11.51
CA GLU A 388 -17.29 -7.37 11.75
C GLU A 388 -17.62 -6.55 10.50
N TRP A 389 -16.64 -6.34 9.62
CA TRP A 389 -16.90 -5.76 8.29
C TRP A 389 -17.81 -6.67 7.48
N TYR A 390 -17.56 -7.98 7.46
CA TYR A 390 -18.45 -8.94 6.79
C TYR A 390 -19.86 -8.87 7.34
N LEU A 391 -20.04 -8.91 8.66
CA LEU A 391 -21.37 -8.83 9.28
C LEU A 391 -22.12 -7.54 8.93
N ARG A 392 -21.44 -6.38 8.95
CA ARG A 392 -22.04 -5.09 8.57
C ARG A 392 -22.40 -5.01 7.09
N ASN A 393 -21.68 -5.74 6.24
CA ASN A 393 -21.84 -5.72 4.80
C ASN A 393 -22.63 -6.93 4.26
N LEU A 394 -23.05 -7.85 5.13
CA LEU A 394 -23.92 -8.97 4.82
C LEU A 394 -25.38 -8.50 4.89
N HIS A 395 -26.05 -8.46 3.74
CA HIS A 395 -27.35 -7.82 3.64
C HIS A 395 -28.45 -8.66 4.31
N PRO A 396 -29.22 -8.06 5.25
CA PRO A 396 -30.31 -8.76 5.91
C PRO A 396 -31.49 -8.96 4.95
N ASN A 397 -32.44 -9.80 5.36
CA ASN A 397 -33.68 -10.10 4.62
C ASN A 397 -34.52 -8.86 4.22
N ASP A 398 -34.30 -7.70 4.86
CA ASP A 398 -35.28 -6.61 4.91
C ASP A 398 -34.79 -5.26 4.37
N GLN A 399 -33.58 -5.17 3.79
CA GLN A 399 -33.10 -3.92 3.17
C GLN A 399 -33.24 -3.96 1.65
N PRO A 400 -34.24 -3.28 1.06
CA PRO A 400 -34.26 -3.10 -0.38
C PRO A 400 -33.24 -2.01 -0.74
N LEU A 401 -32.43 -2.26 -1.79
CA LEU A 401 -32.17 -1.33 -2.90
C LEU A 401 -30.99 -1.78 -3.81
N ARG A 402 -30.17 -2.79 -3.46
CA ARG A 402 -29.07 -3.26 -4.34
C ARG A 402 -28.62 -4.72 -4.22
N TYR A 403 -28.70 -5.31 -3.04
CA TYR A 403 -28.21 -6.67 -2.76
C TYR A 403 -29.34 -7.54 -2.19
N GLU A 404 -29.26 -8.84 -2.46
CA GLU A 404 -30.19 -9.85 -1.96
C GLU A 404 -29.84 -10.29 -0.52
N PRO A 405 -30.79 -10.91 0.19
CA PRO A 405 -30.49 -11.43 1.52
C PRO A 405 -29.40 -12.50 1.52
N GLY A 406 -28.46 -12.40 2.45
CA GLY A 406 -27.28 -13.27 2.52
C GLY A 406 -26.19 -12.94 1.51
N GLN A 407 -26.38 -11.92 0.67
CA GLN A 407 -25.36 -11.39 -0.22
C GLN A 407 -24.49 -10.39 0.55
N VAL A 408 -23.16 -10.44 0.38
CA VAL A 408 -22.24 -9.44 0.93
C VAL A 408 -22.01 -8.29 -0.07
N THR A 409 -21.90 -7.05 0.40
CA THR A 409 -21.49 -5.91 -0.45
C THR A 409 -20.21 -6.25 -1.21
N TYR A 410 -20.29 -6.22 -2.53
CA TYR A 410 -19.18 -6.68 -3.36
C TYR A 410 -18.00 -5.70 -3.38
N LYS A 411 -18.26 -4.43 -3.66
CA LYS A 411 -17.22 -3.42 -3.92
C LYS A 411 -17.74 -2.02 -3.66
N GLN A 412 -16.95 -1.21 -2.95
CA GLN A 412 -17.28 0.16 -2.55
C GLN A 412 -16.08 1.09 -2.79
N TRP A 413 -16.37 2.34 -3.17
CA TRP A 413 -15.44 3.45 -3.26
C TRP A 413 -15.86 4.51 -2.25
N PRO A 414 -15.33 4.48 -1.01
CA PRO A 414 -15.80 5.36 0.08
C PRO A 414 -15.57 6.84 -0.23
N ALA A 415 -14.46 7.20 -0.88
CA ALA A 415 -14.20 8.57 -1.33
C ALA A 415 -15.23 9.10 -2.36
N GLU A 416 -15.93 8.21 -3.06
CA GLU A 416 -16.93 8.54 -4.08
C GLU A 416 -18.38 8.30 -3.59
N ASN A 417 -18.57 7.76 -2.38
CA ASN A 417 -19.85 7.22 -1.90
C ASN A 417 -20.54 6.30 -2.92
N ARG A 418 -19.76 5.47 -3.61
CA ARG A 418 -20.24 4.64 -4.73
C ARG A 418 -20.04 3.15 -4.43
N TYR A 419 -20.96 2.32 -4.90
CA TYR A 419 -20.81 0.86 -4.92
C TYR A 419 -20.85 0.33 -6.36
N SER A 420 -20.51 -0.95 -6.53
CA SER A 420 -20.45 -1.63 -7.83
C SER A 420 -21.78 -2.26 -8.22
N ASP A 421 -22.16 -2.14 -9.51
CA ASP A 421 -23.31 -2.83 -10.10
C ASP A 421 -22.97 -4.26 -10.55
N GLU A 422 -21.68 -4.57 -10.66
CA GLU A 422 -21.19 -5.93 -10.91
C GLU A 422 -21.30 -6.81 -9.66
N TYR A 423 -21.32 -8.12 -9.86
CA TYR A 423 -21.15 -9.11 -8.79
C TYR A 423 -20.26 -10.27 -9.24
N ASN A 424 -19.51 -10.87 -8.31
CA ASN A 424 -18.70 -12.06 -8.59
C ASN A 424 -18.94 -13.10 -7.50
N LEU A 425 -19.65 -14.18 -7.84
CA LEU A 425 -20.03 -15.22 -6.89
C LEU A 425 -18.82 -16.00 -6.33
N VAL A 426 -17.75 -16.22 -7.11
CA VAL A 426 -16.53 -16.88 -6.61
C VAL A 426 -15.95 -16.12 -5.42
N ARG A 427 -15.96 -14.79 -5.47
CA ARG A 427 -15.46 -13.98 -4.34
C ARG A 427 -16.41 -13.97 -3.15
N HIS A 428 -17.70 -14.24 -3.38
CA HIS A 428 -18.67 -14.36 -2.30
C HIS A 428 -18.49 -15.64 -1.48
N THR A 429 -18.10 -16.75 -2.11
CA THR A 429 -17.94 -18.03 -1.41
C THR A 429 -16.87 -17.96 -0.31
N LEU A 430 -15.92 -17.02 -0.42
CA LEU A 430 -14.92 -16.69 0.61
C LEU A 430 -15.53 -16.21 1.95
N ALA A 431 -16.73 -15.62 1.92
CA ALA A 431 -17.35 -15.01 3.10
C ALA A 431 -17.65 -16.02 4.21
N THR A 432 -18.13 -17.21 3.86
CA THR A 432 -18.39 -18.30 4.82
C THR A 432 -17.11 -18.67 5.55
N TRP A 433 -16.01 -18.85 4.81
CA TRP A 433 -14.74 -19.26 5.40
C TRP A 433 -14.16 -18.19 6.34
N ASN A 434 -14.18 -16.92 5.92
CA ASN A 434 -13.69 -15.80 6.72
C ASN A 434 -14.44 -15.59 8.03
N LEU A 435 -15.75 -15.73 7.99
CA LEU A 435 -16.57 -15.57 9.18
C LEU A 435 -16.29 -16.70 10.19
N VAL A 436 -16.01 -17.92 9.73
CA VAL A 436 -15.55 -19.00 10.61
C VAL A 436 -14.15 -18.71 11.18
N GLN A 437 -13.23 -18.18 10.38
CA GLN A 437 -11.90 -17.77 10.87
C GLN A 437 -11.98 -16.65 11.92
N ALA A 438 -12.88 -15.67 11.74
CA ALA A 438 -13.15 -14.65 12.75
C ALA A 438 -13.73 -15.27 14.04
N TRP A 439 -14.64 -16.25 13.92
CA TRP A 439 -15.18 -16.99 15.05
C TRP A 439 -14.10 -17.78 15.82
N HIS A 440 -13.11 -18.38 15.15
CA HIS A 440 -12.00 -19.05 15.83
C HIS A 440 -11.18 -18.11 16.73
N VAL A 441 -11.10 -16.83 16.36
CA VAL A 441 -10.39 -15.81 17.15
C VAL A 441 -11.29 -15.22 18.25
N ASP A 442 -12.56 -14.98 17.93
CA ASP A 442 -13.56 -14.42 18.83
C ASP A 442 -14.90 -15.15 18.65
N PRO A 443 -15.22 -16.15 19.51
CA PRO A 443 -16.28 -17.13 19.28
C PRO A 443 -17.69 -16.60 19.54
N ARG A 444 -18.05 -15.54 18.83
CA ARG A 444 -19.36 -14.90 18.79
C ARG A 444 -20.33 -15.61 17.86
N PRO A 445 -21.55 -15.96 18.29
CA PRO A 445 -22.50 -16.71 17.46
C PRO A 445 -22.85 -15.98 16.14
N GLU A 446 -22.83 -14.65 16.14
CA GLU A 446 -23.14 -13.82 14.98
C GLU A 446 -22.24 -14.12 13.78
N PHE A 447 -20.99 -14.51 14.01
CA PHE A 447 -20.08 -14.91 12.94
C PHE A 447 -20.51 -16.21 12.26
N LEU A 448 -20.89 -17.24 13.03
CA LEU A 448 -21.37 -18.51 12.47
C LEU A 448 -22.74 -18.36 11.80
N GLU A 449 -23.62 -17.52 12.34
CA GLU A 449 -24.90 -17.16 11.72
C GLU A 449 -24.68 -16.44 10.38
N GLY A 450 -23.75 -15.48 10.34
CA GLY A 450 -23.35 -14.81 9.11
C GLY A 450 -22.73 -15.78 8.09
N ALA A 451 -21.89 -16.70 8.54
CA ALA A 451 -21.27 -17.72 7.70
C ALA A 451 -22.31 -18.63 7.02
N ARG A 452 -23.31 -19.07 7.80
CA ARG A 452 -24.48 -19.82 7.29
C ARG A 452 -25.27 -19.01 6.28
N SER A 453 -25.58 -17.75 6.57
CA SER A 453 -26.34 -16.90 5.66
C SER A 453 -25.62 -16.65 4.33
N ALA A 454 -24.30 -16.45 4.35
CA ALA A 454 -23.49 -16.33 3.14
C ALA A 454 -23.41 -17.65 2.35
N LEU A 455 -23.35 -18.79 3.05
CA LEU A 455 -23.38 -20.11 2.42
C LEU A 455 -24.74 -20.36 1.76
N ASP A 456 -25.84 -20.08 2.45
CA ASP A 456 -27.20 -20.24 1.95
C ASP A 456 -27.43 -19.43 0.66
N PHE A 457 -26.92 -18.20 0.58
CA PHE A 457 -26.96 -17.42 -0.65
C PHE A 457 -26.21 -18.12 -1.79
N THR A 458 -24.99 -18.59 -1.52
CA THR A 458 -24.17 -19.31 -2.51
C THR A 458 -24.88 -20.57 -3.02
N LEU A 459 -25.52 -21.34 -2.13
CA LEU A 459 -26.17 -22.60 -2.47
C LEU A 459 -27.45 -22.45 -3.29
N ARG A 460 -28.02 -21.23 -3.43
CA ARG A 460 -29.13 -20.95 -4.38
C ARG A 460 -28.74 -21.23 -5.82
N PHE A 461 -27.46 -21.13 -6.13
CA PHE A 461 -26.90 -21.31 -7.47
C PHE A 461 -26.37 -22.73 -7.70
N ARG A 462 -26.61 -23.65 -6.77
CA ARG A 462 -26.21 -25.06 -6.90
C ARG A 462 -26.95 -25.74 -8.06
N LYS A 463 -26.20 -26.56 -8.79
CA LYS A 463 -26.71 -27.56 -9.73
C LYS A 463 -26.18 -28.94 -9.34
N ASP A 464 -26.97 -29.95 -9.64
CA ASP A 464 -26.69 -31.34 -9.32
C ASP A 464 -26.65 -32.14 -10.63
N GLU A 465 -25.60 -32.92 -10.85
CA GLU A 465 -25.44 -33.78 -12.02
C GLU A 465 -24.85 -35.13 -11.58
N GLY A 466 -25.64 -36.21 -11.68
CA GLY A 466 -25.23 -37.51 -11.15
C GLY A 466 -24.89 -37.43 -9.65
N ASP A 467 -23.68 -37.86 -9.30
CA ASP A 467 -23.08 -37.81 -7.96
C ASP A 467 -22.21 -36.57 -7.72
N MET A 468 -22.27 -35.59 -8.62
CA MET A 468 -21.58 -34.31 -8.53
C MET A 468 -22.56 -33.18 -8.20
N SER A 469 -22.01 -32.10 -7.65
CA SER A 469 -22.68 -30.81 -7.53
C SER A 469 -21.69 -29.71 -7.88
N PHE A 470 -22.19 -28.62 -8.48
CA PHE A 470 -21.39 -27.44 -8.82
C PHE A 470 -22.23 -26.17 -8.69
N ILE A 471 -21.58 -25.01 -8.83
CA ILE A 471 -22.23 -23.69 -8.77
C ILE A 471 -22.33 -23.11 -10.17
N GLU A 472 -23.54 -22.72 -10.58
CA GLU A 472 -23.81 -22.04 -11.85
C GLU A 472 -24.37 -20.64 -11.60
N PHE A 473 -23.58 -19.62 -11.97
CA PHE A 473 -23.96 -18.21 -11.84
C PHE A 473 -23.69 -17.47 -13.14
N ASP A 474 -24.69 -16.76 -13.66
CA ASP A 474 -24.63 -16.08 -14.96
C ASP A 474 -24.14 -17.01 -16.10
N ASN A 475 -24.69 -18.23 -16.17
CA ASN A 475 -24.30 -19.30 -17.10
C ASN A 475 -22.83 -19.76 -17.02
N ASN A 476 -22.15 -19.46 -15.92
CA ASN A 476 -20.75 -19.79 -15.71
C ASN A 476 -20.57 -20.79 -14.57
N ARG A 477 -19.73 -21.79 -14.81
CA ARG A 477 -19.47 -22.92 -13.89
C ARG A 477 -17.97 -22.99 -13.64
N LYS A 478 -17.52 -22.22 -12.64
CA LYS A 478 -16.10 -22.09 -12.29
C LYS A 478 -15.75 -23.05 -11.17
N LEU A 479 -14.69 -23.86 -11.35
CA LEU A 479 -14.21 -24.76 -10.30
C LEU A 479 -13.87 -24.00 -9.02
N GLY A 480 -13.28 -22.79 -9.12
CA GLY A 480 -13.00 -21.90 -7.99
C GLY A 480 -14.21 -21.62 -7.07
N ALA A 481 -15.43 -21.50 -7.63
CA ALA A 481 -16.63 -21.29 -6.80
C ALA A 481 -16.93 -22.52 -5.92
N VAL A 482 -16.70 -23.72 -6.45
CA VAL A 482 -16.96 -24.98 -5.78
C VAL A 482 -15.91 -25.25 -4.71
N VAL A 483 -14.63 -25.17 -5.04
CA VAL A 483 -13.55 -25.53 -4.12
C VAL A 483 -13.43 -24.55 -2.96
N VAL A 484 -13.60 -23.25 -3.19
CA VAL A 484 -13.64 -22.25 -2.12
C VAL A 484 -14.90 -22.41 -1.26
N GLY A 485 -16.06 -22.64 -1.89
CA GLY A 485 -17.30 -22.91 -1.16
C GLY A 485 -17.21 -24.16 -0.28
N LEU A 486 -16.55 -25.21 -0.79
CA LEU A 486 -16.28 -26.46 -0.07
C LEU A 486 -15.38 -26.22 1.15
N MET A 487 -14.29 -25.45 1.01
CA MET A 487 -13.41 -25.11 2.15
C MET A 487 -14.17 -24.39 3.27
N GLY A 488 -14.97 -23.38 2.93
CA GLY A 488 -15.79 -22.66 3.90
C GLY A 488 -16.87 -23.53 4.55
N MET A 489 -17.48 -24.45 3.79
CA MET A 489 -18.48 -25.40 4.27
C MET A 489 -17.86 -26.41 5.26
N ILE A 490 -16.66 -26.93 4.97
CA ILE A 490 -15.93 -27.85 5.85
C ILE A 490 -15.64 -27.18 7.19
N ASP A 491 -15.10 -25.96 7.18
CA ASP A 491 -14.77 -25.25 8.40
C ASP A 491 -16.02 -24.87 9.20
N LEU A 492 -17.12 -24.50 8.52
CA LEU A 492 -18.39 -24.23 9.19
C LEU A 492 -18.96 -25.49 9.86
N ALA A 493 -18.92 -26.65 9.18
CA ALA A 493 -19.37 -27.91 9.76
C ALA A 493 -18.54 -28.28 10.99
N ARG A 494 -17.20 -28.17 10.91
CA ARG A 494 -16.30 -28.40 12.06
C ARG A 494 -16.58 -27.45 13.23
N ALA A 495 -16.79 -26.16 12.95
CA ALA A 495 -17.05 -25.15 13.98
C ALA A 495 -18.39 -25.36 14.70
N THR A 496 -19.37 -25.99 14.02
CA THR A 496 -20.74 -26.14 14.53
C THR A 496 -21.12 -27.57 14.89
N ASP A 497 -20.25 -28.55 14.59
CA ASP A 497 -20.54 -29.99 14.69
C ASP A 497 -21.83 -30.37 13.93
N ASP A 498 -22.02 -29.77 12.76
CA ASP A 498 -23.25 -29.86 11.96
C ASP A 498 -23.00 -30.62 10.65
N HIS A 499 -23.57 -31.82 10.58
CA HIS A 499 -23.36 -32.78 9.50
C HIS A 499 -24.35 -32.63 8.33
N GLN A 500 -25.21 -31.60 8.32
CA GLN A 500 -26.22 -31.44 7.28
C GLN A 500 -25.66 -31.27 5.85
N TRP A 501 -24.37 -30.93 5.75
CA TRP A 501 -23.69 -30.67 4.48
C TRP A 501 -22.79 -31.82 4.01
N ASP A 502 -22.62 -32.90 4.78
CA ASP A 502 -21.65 -33.97 4.49
C ASP A 502 -21.85 -34.56 3.08
N ASP A 503 -23.09 -34.91 2.73
CA ASP A 503 -23.42 -35.42 1.38
C ASP A 503 -23.06 -34.41 0.28
N LEU A 504 -23.28 -33.13 0.53
CA LEU A 504 -22.97 -32.07 -0.44
C LEU A 504 -21.47 -31.86 -0.59
N MET A 505 -20.70 -31.94 0.50
CA MET A 505 -19.24 -31.87 0.46
C MET A 505 -18.65 -32.98 -0.39
N VAL A 506 -19.16 -34.21 -0.26
CA VAL A 506 -18.75 -35.34 -1.10
C VAL A 506 -19.06 -35.07 -2.58
N ARG A 507 -20.23 -34.50 -2.89
CA ARG A 507 -20.62 -34.18 -4.28
C ARG A 507 -19.77 -33.06 -4.89
N PHE A 508 -19.38 -32.05 -4.10
CA PHE A 508 -18.42 -31.03 -4.51
C PHE A 508 -17.00 -31.60 -4.68
N GLY A 509 -16.60 -32.54 -3.80
CA GLY A 509 -15.36 -33.29 -3.95
C GLY A 509 -15.33 -34.11 -5.24
N ASN A 510 -16.40 -34.86 -5.55
CA ASN A 510 -16.52 -35.64 -6.78
C ASN A 510 -16.43 -34.75 -8.03
N PHE A 511 -17.08 -33.59 -8.03
CA PHE A 511 -16.93 -32.61 -9.10
C PHE A 511 -15.47 -32.13 -9.23
N THR A 512 -14.80 -31.86 -8.11
CA THR A 512 -13.38 -31.43 -8.12
C THR A 512 -12.47 -32.51 -8.71
N LEU A 513 -12.71 -33.79 -8.39
CA LEU A 513 -12.01 -34.92 -9.00
C LEU A 513 -12.27 -35.02 -10.51
N PHE A 514 -13.52 -34.81 -10.94
CA PHE A 514 -13.90 -34.83 -12.35
C PHE A 514 -13.19 -33.74 -13.16
N MET A 515 -12.92 -32.58 -12.56
CA MET A 515 -12.20 -31.49 -13.22
C MET A 515 -10.67 -31.71 -13.31
N GLN A 516 -10.12 -32.77 -12.73
CA GLN A 516 -8.70 -33.10 -12.90
C GLN A 516 -8.48 -33.90 -14.20
N GLU A 517 -7.55 -33.44 -15.03
CA GLU A 517 -7.10 -34.11 -16.24
C GLU A 517 -6.15 -35.27 -15.92
N GLU A 518 -5.92 -36.15 -16.91
CA GLU A 518 -5.11 -37.36 -16.73
C GLU A 518 -3.66 -37.08 -16.29
N ASP A 519 -3.11 -35.95 -16.71
CA ASP A 519 -1.75 -35.50 -16.42
C ASP A 519 -1.60 -34.79 -15.06
N GLY A 520 -2.71 -34.51 -14.36
CA GLY A 520 -2.73 -33.86 -13.05
C GLY A 520 -3.14 -32.40 -13.05
N ARG A 521 -3.31 -31.76 -14.23
CA ARG A 521 -3.82 -30.40 -14.37
C ARG A 521 -5.30 -30.34 -13.95
N PHE A 522 -5.74 -29.21 -13.39
CA PHE A 522 -7.15 -28.96 -13.14
C PHE A 522 -7.73 -28.03 -14.19
N ASP A 523 -8.85 -28.43 -14.81
CA ASP A 523 -9.64 -27.57 -15.68
C ASP A 523 -10.42 -26.54 -14.81
N PRO A 524 -10.22 -25.22 -15.02
CA PRO A 524 -10.91 -24.21 -14.25
C PRO A 524 -12.39 -24.00 -14.61
N TYR A 525 -12.86 -24.47 -15.78
CA TYR A 525 -14.17 -24.10 -16.31
C TYR A 525 -14.96 -25.30 -16.86
N TYR A 526 -16.08 -25.63 -16.21
CA TYR A 526 -17.01 -26.65 -16.70
C TYR A 526 -18.09 -26.03 -17.59
N VAL A 527 -17.74 -25.55 -18.77
CA VAL A 527 -18.66 -24.80 -19.65
C VAL A 527 -18.79 -25.45 -21.04
N PRO A 528 -19.87 -25.18 -21.79
CA PRO A 528 -19.99 -25.66 -23.18
C PRO A 528 -18.87 -25.12 -24.09
N ASP A 529 -18.54 -25.85 -25.16
CA ASP A 529 -17.47 -25.50 -26.11
C ASP A 529 -17.61 -24.10 -26.76
N ASP A 530 -18.84 -23.59 -26.89
CA ASP A 530 -19.11 -22.26 -27.44
C ASP A 530 -19.05 -21.13 -26.40
N HIS A 531 -18.77 -21.47 -25.14
CA HIS A 531 -18.62 -20.50 -24.06
C HIS A 531 -17.25 -19.79 -24.14
N PRO A 532 -17.17 -18.47 -23.86
CA PRO A 532 -15.91 -17.71 -23.84
C PRO A 532 -14.80 -18.19 -22.87
N TYR A 533 -15.04 -19.25 -22.10
CA TYR A 533 -14.09 -19.79 -21.12
C TYR A 533 -13.68 -21.25 -21.43
N ALA A 534 -14.19 -21.87 -22.51
CA ALA A 534 -13.98 -23.29 -22.78
C ALA A 534 -12.51 -23.69 -23.02
N GLU A 535 -11.64 -22.73 -23.37
CA GLU A 535 -10.20 -22.96 -23.60
C GLU A 535 -9.33 -22.00 -22.77
N GLU A 536 -9.91 -21.32 -21.78
CA GLU A 536 -9.19 -20.35 -20.98
C GLU A 536 -8.48 -21.05 -19.81
N GLU A 537 -7.20 -20.76 -19.63
CA GLU A 537 -6.41 -21.27 -18.51
C GLU A 537 -6.52 -20.35 -17.29
N ASN A 538 -6.28 -20.90 -16.10
CA ASN A 538 -6.24 -20.15 -14.86
C ASN A 538 -5.31 -20.83 -13.86
N ASP A 539 -4.15 -20.24 -13.61
CA ASP A 539 -3.12 -20.82 -12.75
C ASP A 539 -3.42 -20.70 -11.24
N ILE A 540 -4.49 -20.01 -10.84
CA ILE A 540 -4.90 -19.85 -9.43
C ILE A 540 -5.65 -21.08 -8.92
N VAL A 541 -6.64 -21.53 -9.70
CA VAL A 541 -7.61 -22.57 -9.31
C VAL A 541 -6.97 -23.93 -8.98
N PRO A 542 -5.90 -24.39 -9.65
CA PRO A 542 -5.29 -25.68 -9.34
C PRO A 542 -4.85 -25.83 -7.88
N GLY A 543 -4.26 -24.77 -7.29
CA GLY A 543 -3.89 -24.78 -5.88
C GLY A 543 -5.10 -24.78 -4.94
N GLU A 544 -6.17 -24.07 -5.29
CA GLU A 544 -7.43 -24.08 -4.54
C GLU A 544 -8.07 -25.48 -4.52
N ALA A 545 -8.07 -26.16 -5.67
CA ALA A 545 -8.59 -27.52 -5.81
C ALA A 545 -7.79 -28.54 -4.99
N ALA A 546 -6.46 -28.48 -5.10
CA ALA A 546 -5.55 -29.31 -4.32
C ALA A 546 -5.78 -29.14 -2.81
N LEU A 547 -5.89 -27.88 -2.34
CA LEU A 547 -6.15 -27.59 -0.93
C LEU A 547 -7.52 -28.11 -0.47
N ALA A 548 -8.58 -27.88 -1.25
CA ALA A 548 -9.93 -28.29 -0.88
C ALA A 548 -10.06 -29.82 -0.77
N LEU A 549 -9.40 -30.57 -1.66
CA LEU A 549 -9.35 -32.04 -1.58
C LEU A 549 -8.64 -32.54 -0.33
N VAL A 550 -7.53 -31.91 0.07
CA VAL A 550 -6.84 -32.27 1.32
C VAL A 550 -7.71 -31.93 2.54
N MET A 551 -8.36 -30.76 2.56
CA MET A 551 -9.28 -30.40 3.65
C MET A 551 -10.45 -31.39 3.75
N LEU A 552 -10.96 -31.87 2.61
CA LEU A 552 -12.01 -32.88 2.57
C LEU A 552 -11.53 -34.24 3.09
N TYR A 553 -10.30 -34.66 2.74
CA TYR A 553 -9.66 -35.82 3.36
C TYR A 553 -9.57 -35.68 4.89
N GLU A 554 -9.10 -34.55 5.39
CA GLU A 554 -9.00 -34.30 6.84
C GLU A 554 -10.37 -34.30 7.53
N TYR A 555 -11.45 -34.03 6.79
CA TYR A 555 -12.82 -34.05 7.33
C TYR A 555 -13.44 -35.46 7.28
N THR A 556 -13.30 -36.19 6.17
CA THR A 556 -13.98 -37.49 5.97
C THR A 556 -13.13 -38.71 6.28
N GLY A 557 -11.80 -38.59 6.26
CA GLY A 557 -10.85 -39.69 6.35
C GLY A 557 -10.78 -40.59 5.11
N ASP A 558 -11.36 -40.18 3.98
CA ASP A 558 -11.41 -40.98 2.75
C ASP A 558 -10.19 -40.69 1.85
N GLU A 559 -9.30 -41.66 1.72
CA GLU A 559 -8.04 -41.54 0.98
C GLU A 559 -8.22 -41.19 -0.51
N LYS A 560 -9.40 -41.41 -1.09
CA LYS A 560 -9.66 -41.07 -2.50
C LYS A 560 -9.43 -39.60 -2.81
N TRP A 561 -9.59 -38.72 -1.81
CA TRP A 561 -9.36 -37.28 -1.97
C TRP A 561 -7.87 -36.92 -2.05
N LEU A 562 -6.97 -37.76 -1.52
CA LEU A 562 -5.52 -37.55 -1.62
C LEU A 562 -4.89 -38.15 -2.87
N ALA A 563 -5.50 -39.20 -3.44
CA ALA A 563 -4.98 -39.89 -4.62
C ALA A 563 -4.62 -38.99 -5.84
N PRO A 564 -5.32 -37.86 -6.11
CA PRO A 564 -4.99 -36.91 -7.18
C PRO A 564 -3.70 -36.10 -7.00
N LEU A 565 -3.27 -35.88 -5.75
CA LEU A 565 -2.27 -34.86 -5.42
C LEU A 565 -0.85 -35.20 -5.92
N PRO A 566 -0.38 -36.47 -5.89
CA PRO A 566 0.90 -36.81 -6.51
C PRO A 566 1.00 -36.40 -7.99
N LYS A 567 -0.07 -36.57 -8.78
CA LYS A 567 -0.10 -36.14 -10.19
C LYS A 567 -0.07 -34.62 -10.34
N PHE A 568 -0.77 -33.91 -9.45
CA PHE A 568 -0.67 -32.45 -9.40
C PHE A 568 0.79 -32.00 -9.25
N LEU A 569 1.54 -32.60 -8.33
CA LEU A 569 2.96 -32.26 -8.15
C LEU A 569 3.80 -32.65 -9.37
N GLU A 570 3.59 -33.85 -9.93
CA GLU A 570 4.30 -34.34 -11.12
C GLU A 570 4.14 -33.42 -12.35
N PHE A 571 3.00 -32.72 -12.48
CA PHE A 571 2.79 -31.72 -13.53
C PHE A 571 3.36 -30.35 -13.16
N TYR A 572 2.98 -29.81 -12.00
CA TYR A 572 3.23 -28.41 -11.68
C TYR A 572 4.67 -28.12 -11.24
N GLU A 573 5.39 -29.08 -10.68
CA GLU A 573 6.79 -28.87 -10.31
C GLU A 573 7.69 -28.63 -11.54
N PRO A 574 7.68 -29.48 -12.59
CA PRO A 574 8.39 -29.19 -13.83
C PRO A 574 7.91 -27.91 -14.54
N TRP A 575 6.59 -27.66 -14.52
CA TRP A 575 5.99 -26.44 -15.09
C TRP A 575 6.55 -25.17 -14.43
N TRP A 576 6.70 -25.20 -13.10
CA TRP A 576 7.27 -24.13 -12.30
C TRP A 576 8.76 -23.95 -12.57
N ASP A 577 9.53 -25.04 -12.57
CA ASP A 577 10.98 -25.02 -12.79
C ASP A 577 11.35 -24.43 -14.15
N ALA A 578 10.59 -24.79 -15.20
CA ALA A 578 10.77 -24.25 -16.54
C ALA A 578 10.54 -22.73 -16.63
N ARG A 579 9.77 -22.15 -15.70
CA ARG A 579 9.43 -20.72 -15.67
C ARG A 579 10.36 -19.93 -14.78
N VAL A 580 10.70 -20.43 -13.60
CA VAL A 580 11.62 -19.73 -12.68
C VAL A 580 13.00 -19.55 -13.31
N THR A 581 13.44 -20.49 -14.16
CA THR A 581 14.71 -20.40 -14.92
C THR A 581 14.74 -19.29 -15.97
N GLN A 582 13.59 -18.70 -16.34
CA GLN A 582 13.52 -17.57 -17.28
C GLN A 582 13.93 -16.23 -16.64
N ARG A 583 14.34 -16.23 -15.37
CA ARG A 583 14.82 -15.05 -14.66
C ARG A 583 16.03 -14.43 -15.37
N ASN A 584 16.04 -13.11 -15.48
CA ASN A 584 17.26 -12.37 -15.83
C ASN A 584 17.88 -11.75 -14.56
N PRO A 585 18.95 -12.35 -13.99
CA PRO A 585 19.58 -11.84 -12.77
C PRO A 585 20.43 -10.59 -12.99
N GLU A 586 20.78 -10.26 -14.25
CA GLU A 586 21.55 -9.07 -14.60
C GLU A 586 20.67 -7.86 -14.92
N SER A 587 19.35 -8.00 -14.84
CA SER A 587 18.40 -6.92 -15.11
C SER A 587 18.04 -6.13 -13.86
N PRO A 588 17.69 -4.84 -14.00
CA PRO A 588 17.29 -3.99 -12.88
C PRO A 588 16.05 -4.53 -12.16
N TRP A 589 16.12 -4.55 -10.83
CA TRP A 589 15.05 -4.98 -9.95
C TRP A 589 14.14 -3.79 -9.56
N PRO A 590 12.81 -3.98 -9.40
CA PRO A 590 12.04 -5.22 -9.61
C PRO A 590 11.46 -5.40 -11.02
N ALA A 591 11.49 -4.36 -11.87
CA ALA A 591 10.65 -4.31 -13.05
C ALA A 591 11.08 -5.26 -14.18
N HIS A 592 12.38 -5.56 -14.30
CA HIS A 592 12.95 -6.25 -15.45
C HIS A 592 13.45 -7.67 -15.14
N THR A 593 13.14 -8.20 -13.96
CA THR A 593 13.61 -9.53 -13.52
C THR A 593 12.99 -10.69 -14.33
N TYR A 594 11.76 -10.52 -14.82
CA TYR A 594 11.03 -11.48 -15.65
C TYR A 594 10.23 -10.76 -16.73
N ALA A 595 9.89 -11.47 -17.82
CA ALA A 595 8.78 -11.06 -18.67
C ALA A 595 7.49 -11.03 -17.83
N ASN A 596 6.63 -10.02 -18.05
CA ASN A 596 5.46 -9.83 -17.21
C ASN A 596 4.44 -10.99 -17.28
N SER A 597 4.36 -11.70 -18.41
CA SER A 597 3.52 -12.92 -18.54
C SER A 597 4.00 -14.04 -17.62
N THR A 598 5.29 -14.42 -17.74
CA THR A 598 5.91 -15.45 -16.87
C THR A 598 5.78 -15.08 -15.40
N ARG A 599 5.98 -13.80 -15.06
CA ARG A 599 5.77 -13.32 -13.69
C ARG A 599 4.34 -13.57 -13.22
N LEU A 600 3.34 -13.21 -14.02
CA LEU A 600 1.92 -13.34 -13.67
C LEU A 600 1.53 -14.80 -13.43
N GLU A 601 1.96 -15.71 -14.30
CA GLU A 601 1.75 -17.16 -14.14
C GLU A 601 2.31 -17.65 -12.80
N LEU A 602 3.57 -17.31 -12.49
CA LEU A 602 4.22 -17.73 -11.24
C LEU A 602 3.56 -17.16 -9.97
N VAL A 603 3.26 -15.86 -9.93
CA VAL A 603 2.68 -15.25 -8.72
C VAL A 603 1.22 -15.63 -8.48
N GLN A 604 0.48 -15.99 -9.53
CA GLN A 604 -0.91 -16.46 -9.41
C GLN A 604 -0.98 -17.90 -8.91
N PHE A 605 -0.08 -18.75 -9.38
CA PHE A 605 0.04 -20.13 -8.93
C PHE A 605 0.54 -20.24 -7.48
N GLY A 606 1.51 -19.41 -7.10
CA GLY A 606 2.29 -19.58 -5.89
C GLY A 606 1.49 -19.80 -4.59
N PRO A 607 0.61 -18.87 -4.18
CA PRO A 607 0.10 -18.87 -2.81
C PRO A 607 -0.74 -20.09 -2.43
N TRP A 608 -1.72 -20.42 -3.28
CA TRP A 608 -2.60 -21.56 -3.04
C TRP A 608 -1.86 -22.88 -3.11
N SER A 609 -0.87 -23.01 -3.99
CA SER A 609 -0.03 -24.20 -4.08
C SER A 609 0.82 -24.41 -2.83
N VAL A 610 1.29 -23.33 -2.18
CA VAL A 610 1.98 -23.42 -0.89
C VAL A 610 1.03 -23.83 0.24
N MET A 611 -0.20 -23.29 0.25
CA MET A 611 -1.23 -23.71 1.21
C MET A 611 -1.60 -25.19 1.04
N ALA A 612 -1.77 -25.65 -0.20
CA ALA A 612 -2.02 -27.04 -0.53
C ALA A 612 -0.85 -27.94 -0.08
N ALA A 613 0.39 -27.52 -0.32
CA ALA A 613 1.59 -28.24 0.13
C ALA A 613 1.66 -28.34 1.67
N ASN A 614 1.36 -27.25 2.39
CA ASN A 614 1.31 -27.27 3.84
C ASN A 614 0.25 -28.26 4.36
N ALA A 615 -0.96 -28.22 3.79
CA ALA A 615 -2.05 -29.12 4.16
C ALA A 615 -1.71 -30.58 3.82
N TYR A 616 -1.21 -30.84 2.61
CA TYR A 616 -0.88 -32.20 2.16
C TYR A 616 0.21 -32.84 3.01
N HIS A 617 1.27 -32.10 3.33
CA HIS A 617 2.30 -32.60 4.25
C HIS A 617 1.72 -32.85 5.65
N ARG A 618 0.83 -32.00 6.17
CA ARG A 618 0.18 -32.23 7.48
C ARG A 618 -0.61 -33.54 7.48
N ALA A 619 -1.27 -33.87 6.38
CA ALA A 619 -2.04 -35.10 6.22
C ALA A 619 -1.18 -36.37 6.01
N THR A 620 -0.05 -36.25 5.31
CA THR A 620 0.68 -37.43 4.78
C THR A 620 2.13 -37.58 5.26
N GLY A 621 2.77 -36.48 5.67
CA GLY A 621 4.22 -36.44 5.95
C GLY A 621 5.11 -36.52 4.70
N ASP A 622 4.58 -36.33 3.48
CA ASP A 622 5.37 -36.40 2.25
C ASP A 622 6.26 -35.15 2.08
N ASP A 623 7.57 -35.33 2.27
CA ASP A 623 8.58 -34.28 2.17
C ASP A 623 8.70 -33.66 0.76
N ARG A 624 8.24 -34.33 -0.31
CA ARG A 624 8.32 -33.75 -1.67
C ARG A 624 7.52 -32.45 -1.79
N PHE A 625 6.38 -32.38 -1.10
CA PHE A 625 5.58 -31.15 -1.04
C PHE A 625 6.21 -30.07 -0.16
N VAL A 626 7.01 -30.45 0.84
CA VAL A 626 7.76 -29.49 1.68
C VAL A 626 8.72 -28.70 0.81
N ASP A 627 9.57 -29.42 0.10
CA ASP A 627 10.62 -28.81 -0.71
C ASP A 627 10.04 -27.93 -1.82
N PHE A 628 8.95 -28.38 -2.47
CA PHE A 628 8.24 -27.56 -3.47
C PHE A 628 7.61 -26.31 -2.86
N GLY A 629 6.81 -26.46 -1.79
CA GLY A 629 6.09 -25.35 -1.16
C GLY A 629 7.01 -24.26 -0.60
N LEU A 630 8.07 -24.64 0.12
CA LEU A 630 9.03 -23.68 0.66
C LEU A 630 9.80 -22.95 -0.44
N ARG A 631 10.13 -23.63 -1.55
CA ARG A 631 10.82 -23.05 -2.70
C ARG A 631 9.96 -22.04 -3.45
N VAL A 632 8.68 -22.32 -3.63
CA VAL A 632 7.69 -21.38 -4.22
C VAL A 632 7.52 -20.14 -3.33
N ALA A 633 7.34 -20.33 -2.02
CA ALA A 633 7.17 -19.21 -1.07
C ALA A 633 8.41 -18.31 -1.00
N ARG A 634 9.60 -18.93 -0.93
CA ARG A 634 10.89 -18.23 -0.96
C ARG A 634 11.05 -17.40 -2.23
N TRP A 635 10.70 -17.97 -3.38
CA TRP A 635 10.75 -17.24 -4.65
C TRP A 635 9.85 -15.99 -4.63
N MET A 636 8.62 -16.06 -4.11
CA MET A 636 7.74 -14.89 -4.02
C MET A 636 8.38 -13.79 -3.16
N ILE A 637 8.90 -14.17 -1.98
CA ILE A 637 9.56 -13.27 -1.03
C ILE A 637 10.78 -12.61 -1.68
N GLU A 638 11.75 -13.41 -2.13
CA GLU A 638 13.04 -12.93 -2.62
C GLU A 638 12.90 -12.14 -3.93
N THR A 639 11.93 -12.51 -4.78
CA THR A 639 11.79 -11.89 -6.09
C THR A 639 11.01 -10.58 -6.06
N TYR A 640 9.96 -10.43 -5.22
CA TYR A 640 9.07 -9.27 -5.36
C TYR A 640 8.68 -8.55 -4.07
N GLN A 641 8.97 -9.10 -2.88
CA GLN A 641 8.57 -8.43 -1.64
C GLN A 641 9.42 -7.19 -1.35
N TRP A 642 8.80 -6.07 -0.99
CA TRP A 642 9.49 -4.94 -0.38
C TRP A 642 9.82 -5.28 1.07
N GLN A 643 11.04 -5.76 1.30
CA GLN A 643 11.53 -6.10 2.63
C GLN A 643 12.11 -4.86 3.33
N SER A 644 12.14 -4.90 4.67
CA SER A 644 12.63 -3.78 5.49
C SER A 644 14.04 -3.27 5.15
N ASP A 645 14.89 -4.10 4.56
CA ASP A 645 16.26 -3.78 4.17
C ASP A 645 16.45 -3.34 2.72
N ARG A 646 15.39 -3.39 1.90
CA ARG A 646 15.43 -3.02 0.46
C ARG A 646 14.27 -2.15 0.00
N THR A 647 13.41 -1.71 0.91
CA THR A 647 12.25 -0.89 0.55
C THR A 647 12.63 0.55 0.15
N PRO A 648 12.03 1.12 -0.92
CA PRO A 648 12.21 2.53 -1.29
C PRO A 648 11.44 3.48 -0.37
N TRP A 649 10.38 2.98 0.29
CA TRP A 649 9.52 3.77 1.18
C TRP A 649 9.25 3.02 2.50
N PRO A 650 9.17 3.71 3.66
CA PRO A 650 8.91 3.05 4.94
C PRO A 650 7.59 2.30 5.03
N ASP A 651 6.57 2.71 4.26
CA ASP A 651 5.24 2.10 4.25
C ASP A 651 5.03 1.05 3.17
N TYR A 652 6.04 0.80 2.35
CA TYR A 652 6.04 -0.28 1.37
C TYR A 652 6.39 -1.64 2.01
N VAL A 653 7.00 -1.66 3.20
CA VAL A 653 7.40 -2.89 3.91
C VAL A 653 6.26 -3.89 3.98
N GLY A 654 6.50 -5.11 3.48
CA GLY A 654 5.50 -6.17 3.37
C GLY A 654 4.69 -6.19 2.09
N GLY A 655 4.79 -5.14 1.28
CA GLY A 655 4.21 -5.08 -0.05
C GLY A 655 4.96 -5.95 -1.05
N TYR A 656 4.35 -6.17 -2.21
CA TYR A 656 5.01 -6.84 -3.33
C TYR A 656 4.90 -6.00 -4.58
N TYR A 657 6.00 -5.91 -5.32
CA TYR A 657 5.99 -5.34 -6.65
C TYR A 657 5.01 -6.13 -7.55
N LYS A 658 4.17 -5.40 -8.28
CA LYS A 658 3.24 -5.98 -9.24
C LYS A 658 3.44 -5.40 -10.64
N MET A 659 3.49 -4.08 -10.74
CA MET A 659 3.66 -3.38 -12.01
C MET A 659 4.24 -1.99 -11.76
N PRO A 660 4.87 -1.37 -12.77
CA PRO A 660 5.35 0.00 -12.64
C PRO A 660 4.20 0.93 -12.26
N ARG A 661 4.49 1.99 -11.50
CA ARG A 661 3.54 3.05 -11.12
C ARG A 661 2.36 2.61 -10.24
N GLU A 662 2.30 1.36 -9.78
CA GLU A 662 1.32 0.88 -8.80
C GLU A 662 1.96 0.78 -7.40
N LEU A 663 1.34 1.43 -6.41
CA LEU A 663 1.76 1.31 -5.01
C LEU A 663 1.49 -0.10 -4.47
N PRO A 664 2.15 -0.53 -3.38
CA PRO A 664 1.77 -1.72 -2.64
C PRO A 664 0.26 -1.84 -2.44
N ALA A 665 -0.25 -3.01 -2.79
CA ALA A 665 -1.67 -3.27 -2.92
C ALA A 665 -2.02 -4.67 -2.45
N MET A 666 -3.31 -4.97 -2.43
CA MET A 666 -3.89 -6.12 -1.74
C MET A 666 -3.37 -7.49 -2.20
N GLN A 667 -2.75 -7.60 -3.37
CA GLN A 667 -2.09 -8.83 -3.82
C GLN A 667 -1.02 -9.31 -2.84
N ALA A 668 -0.42 -8.40 -2.06
CA ALA A 668 0.51 -8.74 -1.00
C ALA A 668 -0.10 -9.73 0.00
N PHE A 669 -1.41 -9.65 0.23
CA PHE A 669 -2.13 -10.52 1.16
C PHE A 669 -2.42 -11.90 0.55
N CYS A 670 -2.73 -11.95 -0.75
CA CYS A 670 -2.78 -13.23 -1.47
C CYS A 670 -1.45 -13.97 -1.32
N TYR A 671 -0.32 -13.28 -1.54
CA TYR A 671 0.99 -13.89 -1.37
C TYR A 671 1.30 -14.22 0.10
N ALA A 672 0.85 -13.37 1.02
CA ALA A 672 1.06 -13.57 2.45
C ALA A 672 0.39 -14.84 2.98
N GLU A 673 -0.79 -15.23 2.46
CA GLU A 673 -1.42 -16.52 2.76
C GLU A 673 -0.48 -17.70 2.48
N GLY A 674 0.13 -17.70 1.29
CA GLY A 674 1.13 -18.70 0.92
C GLY A 674 2.35 -18.65 1.82
N THR A 675 2.91 -17.46 2.10
CA THR A 675 4.09 -17.36 2.99
C THR A 675 3.78 -17.75 4.44
N ALA A 676 2.57 -17.50 4.93
CA ALA A 676 2.12 -17.93 6.26
C ALA A 676 2.00 -19.46 6.34
N ALA A 677 1.47 -20.09 5.27
CA ALA A 677 1.48 -21.53 5.15
C ALA A 677 2.91 -22.11 5.08
N ALA A 678 3.83 -21.43 4.39
CA ALA A 678 5.26 -21.81 4.39
C ALA A 678 5.89 -21.68 5.77
N TYR A 679 5.54 -20.66 6.56
CA TYR A 679 6.00 -20.53 7.94
C TYR A 679 5.55 -21.72 8.80
N GLN A 680 4.27 -22.11 8.74
CA GLN A 680 3.77 -23.32 9.43
C GLN A 680 4.46 -24.60 8.95
N LEU A 681 4.65 -24.72 7.63
CA LEU A 681 5.33 -25.85 7.01
C LEU A 681 6.79 -25.94 7.48
N ALA A 682 7.50 -24.82 7.52
CA ALA A 682 8.87 -24.73 8.02
C ALA A 682 8.95 -25.08 9.51
N LEU A 683 8.07 -24.55 10.37
CA LEU A 683 8.03 -24.91 11.79
C LEU A 683 7.96 -26.43 12.02
N ARG A 684 7.19 -27.11 11.16
CA ARG A 684 6.96 -28.55 11.27
C ARG A 684 8.06 -29.40 10.62
N ALA A 685 8.62 -28.98 9.49
CA ALA A 685 9.48 -29.82 8.65
C ALA A 685 10.89 -29.27 8.38
N ARG A 686 11.12 -27.96 8.49
CA ARG A 686 12.41 -27.27 8.30
C ARG A 686 12.58 -26.12 9.31
N PRO A 687 12.65 -26.39 10.64
CA PRO A 687 12.60 -25.34 11.67
C PRO A 687 13.71 -24.28 11.55
N GLU A 688 14.84 -24.63 10.94
CA GLU A 688 15.94 -23.72 10.62
C GLU A 688 15.56 -22.62 9.62
N GLU A 689 14.55 -22.85 8.77
CA GLU A 689 14.03 -21.87 7.82
C GLU A 689 12.88 -21.04 8.37
N ALA A 690 12.26 -21.46 9.48
CA ALA A 690 11.09 -20.79 10.06
C ALA A 690 11.32 -19.29 10.34
N PRO A 691 12.47 -18.82 10.88
CA PRO A 691 12.70 -17.39 11.10
C PRO A 691 12.67 -16.53 9.83
N PHE A 692 13.05 -17.09 8.68
CA PHE A 692 12.99 -16.40 7.40
C PHE A 692 11.54 -16.14 6.98
N PHE A 693 10.71 -17.19 7.01
CA PHE A 693 9.29 -17.08 6.65
C PHE A 693 8.51 -16.26 7.68
N GLU A 694 8.80 -16.41 8.98
CA GLU A 694 8.20 -15.61 10.04
C GLU A 694 8.39 -14.11 9.77
N ARG A 695 9.63 -13.66 9.59
CA ARG A 695 9.93 -12.24 9.36
C ARG A 695 9.23 -11.72 8.12
N ALA A 696 9.36 -12.44 7.00
CA ALA A 696 8.80 -12.03 5.72
C ALA A 696 7.26 -11.96 5.77
N THR A 697 6.59 -12.96 6.35
CA THR A 697 5.13 -12.93 6.51
C THR A 697 4.69 -11.85 7.49
N ARG A 698 5.42 -11.63 8.59
CA ARG A 698 5.12 -10.57 9.56
C ARG A 698 5.21 -9.17 8.92
N GLU A 699 6.17 -8.96 8.02
CA GLU A 699 6.25 -7.73 7.23
C GLU A 699 4.99 -7.57 6.34
N SER A 700 4.50 -8.61 5.67
CA SER A 700 3.23 -8.54 4.91
C SER A 700 2.01 -8.28 5.80
N VAL A 701 1.97 -8.88 6.98
CA VAL A 701 0.95 -8.63 8.00
C VAL A 701 0.96 -7.16 8.46
N ARG A 702 2.15 -6.54 8.58
CA ARG A 702 2.26 -5.09 8.84
C ARG A 702 1.57 -4.26 7.75
N LEU A 703 1.71 -4.64 6.48
CA LEU A 703 1.00 -3.96 5.40
C LEU A 703 -0.52 -4.20 5.49
N ALA A 704 -0.97 -5.39 5.88
CA ALA A 704 -2.39 -5.68 6.09
C ALA A 704 -2.99 -4.75 7.15
N LEU A 705 -2.32 -4.60 8.29
CA LEU A 705 -2.70 -3.63 9.34
C LEU A 705 -2.70 -2.19 8.81
N GLN A 706 -1.71 -1.82 7.99
CA GLN A 706 -1.65 -0.49 7.39
C GLN A 706 -2.82 -0.21 6.44
N MET A 707 -3.30 -1.23 5.72
CA MET A 707 -4.33 -1.13 4.67
C MET A 707 -5.76 -1.37 5.17
N GLN A 708 -5.95 -1.98 6.34
CA GLN A 708 -7.25 -2.08 6.98
C GLN A 708 -7.75 -0.69 7.38
N PHE A 709 -9.07 -0.46 7.35
CA PHE A 709 -9.67 0.77 7.86
C PHE A 709 -9.94 0.66 9.36
N ASP A 710 -9.36 1.55 10.16
CA ASP A 710 -9.71 1.77 11.56
C ASP A 710 -10.33 3.15 11.79
N ASP A 711 -10.56 3.51 13.05
CA ASP A 711 -11.13 4.82 13.45
C ASP A 711 -10.30 6.03 12.99
N HIS A 712 -9.01 5.83 12.80
CA HIS A 712 -8.07 6.87 12.45
C HIS A 712 -7.79 6.93 10.95
N GLN A 713 -8.38 6.01 10.18
CA GLN A 713 -8.28 5.93 8.73
C GLN A 713 -9.60 6.24 8.03
N ILE A 714 -10.74 6.06 8.70
CA ILE A 714 -12.06 6.41 8.12
C ILE A 714 -12.42 7.91 8.22
N TYR A 715 -11.56 8.72 8.84
CA TYR A 715 -11.79 10.14 9.08
C TYR A 715 -12.14 11.01 7.84
N PRO A 716 -11.77 10.67 6.59
CA PRO A 716 -12.14 11.51 5.45
C PRO A 716 -13.47 11.09 4.77
N PHE A 717 -14.13 10.02 5.24
CA PHE A 717 -15.30 9.46 4.55
C PHE A 717 -16.62 9.74 5.26
N THR A 718 -17.63 10.16 4.50
CA THR A 718 -19.01 10.37 4.97
C THR A 718 -19.72 9.11 5.41
N ARG A 719 -19.27 7.95 4.93
CA ARG A 719 -19.79 6.62 5.27
C ARG A 719 -18.68 5.71 5.78
N GLY A 720 -17.79 6.26 6.61
CA GLY A 720 -16.62 5.57 7.16
C GLY A 720 -16.97 4.25 7.88
N ASP A 721 -18.07 4.24 8.63
CA ASP A 721 -18.52 3.07 9.40
C ASP A 721 -18.85 1.86 8.53
N GLU A 722 -19.16 2.03 7.24
CA GLU A 722 -19.43 0.90 6.33
C GLU A 722 -18.14 0.18 5.91
N VAL A 723 -17.03 0.92 5.83
CA VAL A 723 -15.72 0.39 5.40
C VAL A 723 -14.80 0.06 6.56
N ARG A 724 -15.10 0.47 7.79
CA ARG A 724 -14.37 0.10 9.02
C ARG A 724 -14.10 -1.41 9.05
N GLY A 725 -12.89 -1.85 9.37
CA GLY A 725 -12.45 -3.25 9.34
C GLY A 725 -12.21 -3.85 7.95
N GLY A 726 -12.68 -3.20 6.88
CA GLY A 726 -12.40 -3.58 5.51
C GLY A 726 -10.99 -3.19 5.08
N THR A 727 -10.51 -3.80 4.00
CA THR A 727 -9.17 -3.60 3.45
C THR A 727 -9.24 -2.85 2.13
N ARG A 728 -8.47 -1.76 2.01
CA ARG A 728 -8.41 -0.98 0.76
C ARG A 728 -7.57 -1.67 -0.31
N TYR A 729 -7.67 -1.22 -1.56
CA TYR A 729 -6.96 -1.85 -2.68
C TYR A 729 -5.45 -1.58 -2.65
N ALA A 730 -5.04 -0.31 -2.48
CA ALA A 730 -3.64 0.13 -2.49
C ALA A 730 -3.45 1.26 -1.47
N LEU A 731 -2.19 1.62 -1.17
CA LEU A 731 -1.89 2.70 -0.22
C LEU A 731 -2.64 4.02 -0.52
N ASN A 732 -2.86 4.36 -1.80
CA ASN A 732 -3.59 5.55 -2.25
C ASN A 732 -5.01 5.28 -2.81
N GLU A 733 -5.40 4.01 -3.01
CA GLU A 733 -6.72 3.66 -3.58
C GLU A 733 -7.63 3.08 -2.49
N THR A 734 -8.61 3.87 -2.06
CA THR A 734 -9.50 3.58 -0.91
C THR A 734 -10.59 2.55 -1.21
N LYS A 735 -10.66 2.05 -2.45
CA LYS A 735 -11.64 1.05 -2.90
C LYS A 735 -11.54 -0.21 -2.04
N VAL A 736 -12.67 -0.66 -1.50
CA VAL A 736 -12.83 -1.94 -0.80
C VAL A 736 -13.53 -2.93 -1.72
N ARG A 737 -13.12 -4.19 -1.66
CA ARG A 737 -13.77 -5.31 -2.34
C ARG A 737 -13.74 -6.53 -1.43
N ILE A 738 -14.77 -7.36 -1.49
CA ILE A 738 -14.93 -8.51 -0.59
C ILE A 738 -13.71 -9.43 -0.54
N ASP A 739 -13.03 -9.68 -1.65
CA ASP A 739 -11.81 -10.51 -1.71
C ASP A 739 -10.59 -9.80 -1.09
N TYR A 740 -10.55 -8.46 -1.05
CA TYR A 740 -9.47 -7.74 -0.37
C TYR A 740 -9.52 -7.98 1.13
N VAL A 741 -10.74 -7.98 1.68
CA VAL A 741 -10.97 -8.27 3.09
C VAL A 741 -10.67 -9.73 3.39
N HIS A 742 -11.06 -10.65 2.49
CA HIS A 742 -10.72 -12.06 2.61
C HIS A 742 -9.23 -12.32 2.70
N HIS A 743 -8.46 -11.95 1.68
CA HIS A 743 -7.04 -12.30 1.61
C HIS A 743 -6.26 -11.67 2.78
N ALA A 744 -6.63 -10.46 3.21
CA ALA A 744 -6.05 -9.85 4.39
C ALA A 744 -6.39 -10.63 5.68
N LEU A 745 -7.67 -10.95 5.90
CA LEU A 745 -8.12 -11.72 7.07
C LEU A 745 -7.45 -13.10 7.12
N SER A 746 -7.46 -13.83 6.00
CA SER A 746 -6.87 -15.17 5.89
C SER A 746 -5.35 -15.14 6.11
N ALA A 747 -4.63 -14.17 5.55
CA ALA A 747 -3.19 -14.01 5.80
C ALA A 747 -2.90 -13.74 7.29
N LEU A 748 -3.67 -12.84 7.91
CA LEU A 748 -3.57 -12.53 9.34
C LEU A 748 -3.85 -13.77 10.20
N TYR A 749 -4.92 -14.51 9.88
CA TYR A 749 -5.33 -15.71 10.59
C TYR A 749 -4.30 -16.83 10.48
N GLN A 750 -3.81 -17.12 9.28
CA GLN A 750 -2.80 -18.16 9.06
C GLN A 750 -1.48 -17.83 9.78
N TYR A 751 -1.04 -16.56 9.74
CA TYR A 751 0.13 -16.13 10.50
C TYR A 751 -0.12 -16.26 12.01
N LEU A 752 -1.29 -15.84 12.51
CA LEU A 752 -1.63 -15.96 13.94
C LEU A 752 -1.59 -17.42 14.41
N MET A 753 -2.14 -18.36 13.63
CA MET A 753 -2.08 -19.78 13.96
C MET A 753 -0.63 -20.30 13.98
N ALA A 754 0.16 -19.94 12.97
CA ALA A 754 1.57 -20.33 12.89
C ALA A 754 2.39 -19.80 14.08
N ALA A 755 2.22 -18.51 14.39
CA ALA A 755 2.95 -17.82 15.43
C ALA A 755 2.59 -18.35 16.83
N ARG A 756 1.35 -18.82 17.05
CA ARG A 756 0.94 -19.48 18.30
C ARG A 756 1.62 -20.84 18.49
N GLU A 757 1.96 -21.53 17.42
CA GLU A 757 2.66 -22.82 17.45
C GLU A 757 4.19 -22.67 17.58
N ASP A 758 4.75 -21.49 17.29
CA ASP A 758 6.19 -21.26 17.32
C ASP A 758 6.73 -21.05 18.75
N PRO A 759 7.50 -22.01 19.29
CA PRO A 759 8.10 -21.86 20.62
C PRO A 759 9.19 -20.78 20.64
N ASN A 760 9.78 -20.46 19.50
CA ASN A 760 10.89 -19.51 19.34
C ASN A 760 10.43 -18.12 18.90
N LEU A 761 9.12 -17.87 18.79
CA LEU A 761 8.61 -16.54 18.44
C LEU A 761 9.18 -15.48 19.43
N PRO A 762 9.65 -14.31 18.96
CA PRO A 762 10.13 -13.27 19.84
C PRO A 762 9.03 -12.75 20.79
N GLU A 763 9.39 -12.44 22.03
CA GLU A 763 8.42 -12.04 23.06
C GLU A 763 7.71 -10.72 22.72
N GLU A 764 8.43 -9.78 22.10
CA GLU A 764 7.89 -8.52 21.63
C GLU A 764 6.81 -8.69 20.54
N VAL A 765 6.76 -9.84 19.86
CA VAL A 765 5.74 -10.19 18.86
C VAL A 765 4.54 -10.83 19.55
N ARG A 766 4.76 -11.64 20.60
CA ARG A 766 3.68 -12.18 21.42
C ARG A 766 2.88 -11.07 22.08
N LEU A 767 3.57 -10.11 22.70
CA LEU A 767 2.94 -8.97 23.36
C LEU A 767 3.88 -7.76 23.35
N SER A 768 3.52 -6.73 22.57
CA SER A 768 4.35 -5.53 22.48
C SER A 768 4.32 -4.73 23.78
N THR A 769 5.49 -4.47 24.36
CA THR A 769 5.67 -3.55 25.50
C THR A 769 5.20 -2.13 25.17
N PHE A 770 5.29 -1.72 23.90
CA PHE A 770 4.75 -0.44 23.43
C PHE A 770 3.24 -0.32 23.68
N ARG A 771 2.47 -1.38 23.42
CA ARG A 771 1.03 -1.39 23.72
C ARG A 771 0.76 -1.32 25.21
N GLN A 772 1.50 -2.07 26.02
CA GLN A 772 1.32 -2.03 27.48
C GLN A 772 1.50 -0.60 28.01
N VAL A 773 2.46 0.16 27.45
CA VAL A 773 2.66 1.58 27.77
C VAL A 773 1.52 2.46 27.23
N LEU A 774 1.04 2.21 26.01
CA LEU A 774 -0.06 2.98 25.40
C LEU A 774 -1.40 2.77 26.13
N GLU A 775 -1.74 1.54 26.50
CA GLU A 775 -2.95 1.25 27.28
C GLU A 775 -2.84 1.80 28.70
N ALA A 776 -1.66 1.76 29.32
CA ALA A 776 -1.42 2.38 30.61
C ALA A 776 -1.52 3.91 30.57
N SER A 777 -1.16 4.55 29.46
CA SER A 777 -1.32 6.00 29.26
C SER A 777 -2.76 6.38 28.95
N GLN A 778 -3.50 5.57 28.18
CA GLN A 778 -4.93 5.76 27.92
C GLN A 778 -5.79 5.56 29.18
N ARG A 779 -5.46 4.60 30.05
CA ARG A 779 -6.12 4.41 31.36
C ARG A 779 -5.93 5.58 32.35
N ARG A 780 -5.00 6.50 32.06
CA ARG A 780 -4.82 7.74 32.85
C ARG A 780 -5.69 8.90 32.36
N MET A 781 -6.48 8.73 31.31
CA MET A 781 -7.53 9.68 30.95
C MET A 781 -8.86 9.21 31.55
N PRO A 782 -9.54 10.01 32.37
CA PRO A 782 -10.82 9.60 32.93
C PRO A 782 -11.82 9.38 31.80
N ALA A 783 -12.51 8.25 31.83
CA ALA A 783 -13.66 8.02 30.96
C ALA A 783 -14.67 9.19 31.13
N PRO A 784 -15.35 9.63 30.06
CA PRO A 784 -16.42 10.60 30.22
C PRO A 784 -17.47 10.01 31.15
N ALA A 785 -17.76 10.72 32.24
CA ALA A 785 -18.81 10.32 33.16
C ALA A 785 -20.13 10.23 32.39
N PRO A 786 -20.94 9.17 32.59
CA PRO A 786 -22.21 8.97 31.87
C PRO A 786 -23.25 10.08 32.10
N ASP A 787 -22.95 11.05 32.98
CA ASP A 787 -23.92 11.99 33.54
C ASP A 787 -23.49 13.46 33.39
N GLY A 788 -22.67 13.83 32.39
CA GLY A 788 -22.43 15.23 32.00
C GLY A 788 -21.95 16.21 33.09
N LYS A 789 -21.48 15.71 34.24
CA LYS A 789 -20.96 16.52 35.35
C LYS A 789 -19.45 16.38 35.41
N LEU A 790 -18.76 17.51 35.28
CA LEU A 790 -17.32 17.61 35.47
C LEU A 790 -16.93 17.01 36.83
N PRO A 791 -15.87 16.18 36.90
CA PRO A 791 -15.39 15.67 38.17
C PRO A 791 -14.88 16.84 39.03
N GLN A 792 -15.38 16.94 40.27
CA GLN A 792 -14.84 17.87 41.25
C GLN A 792 -13.41 17.44 41.58
N ALA A 793 -12.46 18.35 41.39
CA ALA A 793 -11.09 18.15 41.81
C ALA A 793 -11.05 17.93 43.33
N ASN A 794 -10.54 16.77 43.76
CA ASN A 794 -10.19 16.59 45.16
C ASN A 794 -8.99 17.50 45.48
N PRO A 795 -8.99 18.20 46.62
CA PRO A 795 -7.85 19.00 47.03
C PRO A 795 -6.65 18.09 47.35
N PRO A 796 -5.41 18.61 47.24
CA PRO A 796 -4.21 17.81 47.45
C PRO A 796 -4.14 17.33 48.91
N GLU A 797 -3.87 16.04 49.11
CA GLU A 797 -3.47 15.53 50.41
C GLU A 797 -2.03 15.98 50.71
N ASP A 798 -1.90 16.81 51.73
CA ASP A 798 -0.64 17.12 52.41
C ASP A 798 -0.07 15.85 53.06
N GLY A 799 1.20 15.50 52.79
CA GLY A 799 1.94 14.59 53.68
C GLY A 799 3.11 13.76 53.13
N ALA A 800 4.19 14.41 52.66
CA ALA A 800 5.65 14.19 52.97
C ALA A 800 6.32 12.77 52.92
N PRO A 801 7.68 12.64 52.94
CA PRO A 801 8.77 13.53 52.50
C PRO A 801 9.92 12.86 51.68
N ARG A 802 10.64 13.73 50.94
CA ARG A 802 12.01 13.65 50.35
C ARG A 802 12.34 12.60 49.29
#